data_AF-A0A956HXC4-F1
#
_entry.id   AF-A0A956HXC4-F1
#
_cell.length_a   1.000
_cell.length_b   1.000
_cell.length_c   1.000
_cell.angle_alpha   90.00
_cell.angle_beta   90.00
_cell.angle_gamma   90.00
#
_symmetry.space_group_name_H-M   'P 1'
#
loop_
_entity.id
_entity.type
_entity.pdbx_description
1 polymer ?
#
loop_
_entity_poly.entity_id
_entity_poly.type
_entity_poly.pdbx_seq_one_letter_code
_entity_poly.pdbx_strand_id
1 'polypeptide(L)'
;MSFERVLKVVTYLIAGLGLYALTLGGTFGVFSMFLVALGFAVSWFAEPPLIATPAWTRGWTIAAVGFFVVQVLRGITGASILELALEYVAMLQVSRLMNRRTGKDHNQITVLAFLHLIAATVLTTSVAYGLVFIGVLIVTPWMLTITQLRRELEETVEIDPVERARLFTERDVVGSRFLLTTALLTLPIFFVTLALFLLFPRVGLGFAAVHGYGGQPTTGFGRNVELGGFGTIREDPTVVLRVSGPAELLGPPGTATLRMRGTSFDKYNGREWERSESNHEPIPSEYGSYPIVRFPDRDRDFELKVVLDHLDEPVVFVPDGAVAIATPPRLAGGGEVRRRIVQSRGFDFRYDLRENQGLNYSVFVSRDRGEWTKGSLLGEDVGNLTQVPSNLGRVGALASELTADAATDRERAERIVAYLRDSNTFRYSLTLPKVEGRDPLEVFLFEARYGHCEYFSTAAAMMLRTQGIPTRNVSGFLGGSYNRYGDYYALRRADAHSWVEAWIDNHWVTLDPTPPARNAVGPARTWFSPIRDFLDAARTRWSKQVVGYDLRTQTNALRKAFRFASTVRNFFRGKSAHDTRGNIADTNDTTSNRSLLVRVAIFGFVLLALALMVFLVRRFRRSAREREAIPPQGRAAVRVYHELESALERRGVPREPGVTPLEHLEHLEGLAFDGVDDVREVTQAYVRARFGRSGLSPADLARLRASVRRVARGTPVAPGMKTP
;
A
#
# COMPACT_ATOMS: atom_id res chain seq x y z
N MET A 1 21.31 19.50 19.88
CA MET A 1 22.12 18.76 18.87
C MET A 1 22.70 19.83 17.95
N SER A 2 23.96 19.74 17.51
CA SER A 2 24.49 20.76 16.58
C SER A 2 23.68 20.79 15.27
N PHE A 3 23.53 21.98 14.70
CA PHE A 3 22.73 22.20 13.49
C PHE A 3 23.10 21.26 12.34
N GLU A 4 24.41 21.11 12.08
CA GLU A 4 24.96 20.21 11.07
C GLU A 4 24.61 18.74 11.29
N ARG A 5 24.57 18.28 12.55
CA ARG A 5 24.17 16.91 12.87
C ARG A 5 22.69 16.68 12.58
N VAL A 6 21.84 17.65 12.93
CA VAL A 6 20.39 17.56 12.65
C VAL A 6 20.14 17.56 11.14
N LEU A 7 20.79 18.46 10.40
CA LEU A 7 20.68 18.51 8.93
C LEU A 7 21.14 17.20 8.30
N LYS A 8 22.28 16.64 8.74
CA LYS A 8 22.74 15.32 8.28
C LYS A 8 21.70 14.24 8.56
N VAL A 9 21.21 14.11 9.79
CA VAL A 9 20.20 13.10 10.16
C VAL A 9 18.95 13.22 9.29
N VAL A 10 18.38 14.42 9.15
CA VAL A 10 17.15 14.65 8.35
C VAL A 10 17.39 14.32 6.88
N THR A 11 18.57 14.65 6.33
CA THR A 11 18.94 14.32 4.94
C THR A 11 19.00 12.81 4.70
N TYR A 12 19.58 12.06 5.64
CA TYR A 12 19.65 10.61 5.54
C TYR A 12 18.30 9.94 5.75
N LEU A 13 17.43 10.51 6.60
CA LEU A 13 16.06 10.04 6.76
C LEU A 13 15.27 10.17 5.44
N ILE A 14 15.29 11.35 4.79
CA ILE A 14 14.56 11.53 3.53
C ILE A 14 15.13 10.69 2.39
N ALA A 15 16.46 10.63 2.29
CA ALA A 15 17.15 9.82 1.29
C ALA A 15 16.87 8.32 1.47
N GLY A 16 16.96 7.84 2.71
CA GLY A 16 16.69 6.45 3.06
C GLY A 16 15.24 6.05 2.81
N LEU A 17 14.28 6.91 3.16
CA LEU A 17 12.86 6.68 2.86
C LEU A 17 12.59 6.60 1.36
N GLY A 18 13.19 7.49 0.55
CA GLY A 18 13.09 7.44 -0.91
C GLY A 18 13.64 6.15 -1.50
N LEU A 19 14.87 5.76 -1.12
CA LEU A 19 15.49 4.52 -1.60
C LEU A 19 14.71 3.28 -1.15
N TYR A 20 14.25 3.26 0.10
CA TYR A 20 13.44 2.16 0.60
C TYR A 20 12.12 2.04 -0.17
N ALA A 21 11.48 3.16 -0.53
CA ALA A 21 10.27 3.15 -1.37
C ALA A 21 10.49 2.40 -2.70
N LEU A 22 11.64 2.60 -3.35
CA LEU A 22 11.96 1.88 -4.59
C LEU A 22 12.11 0.38 -4.38
N THR A 23 12.70 -0.05 -3.27
CA THR A 23 12.89 -1.48 -2.99
C THR A 23 11.56 -2.22 -2.84
N LEU A 24 10.49 -1.52 -2.44
CA LEU A 24 9.14 -2.08 -2.37
C LEU A 24 8.50 -2.33 -3.75
N GLY A 25 9.07 -1.76 -4.82
CA GLY A 25 8.62 -1.94 -6.20
C GLY A 25 9.11 -3.25 -6.84
N GLY A 26 10.07 -3.95 -6.24
CA GLY A 26 10.56 -5.24 -6.74
C GLY A 26 11.30 -5.20 -8.08
N THR A 27 11.59 -4.01 -8.63
CA THR A 27 12.27 -3.85 -9.92
C THR A 27 13.79 -4.01 -9.83
N PHE A 28 14.36 -3.93 -8.62
CA PHE A 28 15.80 -4.00 -8.44
C PHE A 28 16.26 -5.45 -8.31
N GLY A 29 17.29 -5.83 -9.08
CA GLY A 29 18.04 -7.04 -8.82
C GLY A 29 18.68 -7.00 -7.43
N VAL A 30 18.83 -8.16 -6.80
CA VAL A 30 19.44 -8.31 -5.45
C VAL A 30 20.81 -7.63 -5.37
N PHE A 31 21.61 -7.76 -6.44
CA PHE A 31 22.92 -7.13 -6.54
C PHE A 31 22.86 -5.60 -6.55
N SER A 32 21.98 -5.01 -7.38
CA SER A 32 21.79 -3.55 -7.44
C SER A 32 21.29 -3.00 -6.10
N MET A 33 20.37 -3.72 -5.45
CA MET A 33 19.87 -3.36 -4.12
C MET A 33 20.99 -3.36 -3.07
N PHE A 34 21.86 -4.38 -3.09
CA PHE A 34 23.02 -4.44 -2.21
C PHE A 34 23.99 -3.28 -2.45
N LEU A 35 24.32 -2.96 -3.71
CA LEU A 35 25.22 -1.85 -4.04
C LEU A 35 24.67 -0.49 -3.58
N VAL A 36 23.39 -0.23 -3.80
CA VAL A 36 22.73 1.01 -3.37
C VAL A 36 22.70 1.10 -1.84
N ALA A 37 22.36 0.00 -1.15
CA ALA A 37 22.35 -0.04 0.31
C ALA A 37 23.74 0.16 0.91
N LEU A 38 24.76 -0.49 0.34
CA LEU A 38 26.16 -0.32 0.73
C LEU A 38 26.62 1.11 0.50
N GLY A 39 26.36 1.68 -0.68
CA GLY A 39 26.69 3.08 -0.99
C GLY A 39 26.02 4.07 -0.04
N PHE A 40 24.73 3.86 0.27
CA PHE A 40 24.01 4.66 1.25
C PHE A 40 24.66 4.57 2.64
N ALA A 41 24.97 3.36 3.12
CA ALA A 41 25.60 3.15 4.42
C ALA A 41 27.01 3.77 4.52
N VAL A 42 27.85 3.55 3.50
CA VAL A 42 29.21 4.12 3.43
C VAL A 42 29.17 5.63 3.38
N SER A 43 28.17 6.22 2.70
CA SER A 43 28.09 7.69 2.59
C SER A 43 27.96 8.39 3.93
N TRP A 44 27.39 7.73 4.94
CA TRP A 44 27.29 8.27 6.30
C TRP A 44 28.65 8.65 6.87
N PHE A 45 29.70 7.92 6.53
CA PHE A 45 31.07 8.13 7.00
C PHE A 45 31.88 9.09 6.12
N ALA A 46 31.35 9.54 4.98
CA ALA A 46 32.02 10.54 4.15
C ALA A 46 31.96 11.90 4.87
N GLU A 47 33.04 12.36 5.49
CA GLU A 47 33.08 13.61 6.26
C GLU A 47 33.80 14.76 5.50
N PRO A 48 33.61 16.03 5.90
CA PRO A 48 34.16 17.20 5.20
C PRO A 48 35.64 17.13 4.78
N PRO A 49 36.60 16.59 5.56
CA PRO A 49 38.00 16.52 5.11
C PRO A 49 38.20 15.68 3.85
N LEU A 50 37.40 14.62 3.65
CA LEU A 50 37.43 13.79 2.44
C LEU A 50 36.66 14.47 1.30
N ILE A 51 35.45 14.96 1.61
CA ILE A 51 34.53 15.55 0.63
C ILE A 51 35.11 16.82 0.02
N ALA A 52 35.93 17.59 0.74
CA ALA A 52 36.51 18.84 0.25
C ALA A 52 37.55 18.65 -0.88
N THR A 53 38.09 17.43 -1.05
CA THR A 53 39.13 17.18 -2.05
C THR A 53 38.58 17.18 -3.48
N PRO A 54 39.23 17.86 -4.46
CA PRO A 54 38.78 17.84 -5.87
C PRO A 54 38.86 16.45 -6.52
N ALA A 55 39.78 15.59 -6.05
CA ALA A 55 39.92 14.22 -6.54
C ALA A 55 38.68 13.37 -6.18
N TRP A 56 38.16 13.50 -4.96
CA TRP A 56 36.97 12.77 -4.51
C TRP A 56 35.74 13.10 -5.35
N THR A 57 35.45 14.40 -5.56
CA THR A 57 34.28 14.81 -6.35
C THR A 57 34.41 14.42 -7.81
N ARG A 58 35.61 14.52 -8.40
CA ARG A 58 35.84 14.01 -9.76
C ARG A 58 35.63 12.51 -9.84
N GLY A 59 36.13 11.75 -8.87
CA GLY A 59 35.96 10.29 -8.80
C GLY A 59 34.49 9.86 -8.83
N TRP A 60 33.65 10.45 -7.98
CA TRP A 60 32.21 10.15 -7.96
C TRP A 60 31.44 10.66 -9.19
N THR A 61 31.92 11.71 -9.83
CA THR A 61 31.35 12.19 -11.10
C THR A 61 31.67 11.21 -12.23
N ILE A 62 32.93 10.75 -12.33
CA ILE A 62 33.36 9.73 -13.29
C ILE A 62 32.61 8.41 -13.03
N ALA A 63 32.44 8.01 -11.77
CA ALA A 63 31.68 6.82 -11.41
C ALA A 63 30.21 6.92 -11.84
N ALA A 64 29.57 8.08 -11.65
CA ALA A 64 28.19 8.29 -12.10
C ALA A 64 28.07 8.20 -13.63
N VAL A 65 28.99 8.83 -14.37
CA VAL A 65 29.02 8.76 -15.85
C VAL A 65 29.31 7.34 -16.33
N GLY A 66 30.27 6.65 -15.72
CA GLY A 66 30.58 5.26 -16.04
C GLY A 66 29.39 4.33 -15.79
N PHE A 67 28.68 4.53 -14.67
CA PHE A 67 27.46 3.79 -14.38
C PHE A 67 26.36 4.08 -15.41
N PHE A 68 26.18 5.33 -15.84
CA PHE A 68 25.25 5.67 -16.93
C PHE A 68 25.58 4.91 -18.22
N VAL A 69 26.86 4.85 -18.62
CA VAL A 69 27.29 4.11 -19.81
C VAL A 69 26.97 2.62 -19.68
N VAL A 70 27.21 2.01 -18.53
CA VAL A 70 26.84 0.61 -18.27
C VAL A 70 25.33 0.39 -18.42
N GLN A 71 24.50 1.32 -17.91
CA GLN A 71 23.05 1.22 -18.06
C GLN A 71 22.61 1.36 -19.52
N VAL A 72 23.23 2.24 -20.30
CA VAL A 72 22.97 2.36 -21.75
C VAL A 72 23.30 1.06 -22.47
N LEU A 73 24.46 0.46 -22.18
CA LEU A 73 24.84 -0.84 -22.76
C LEU A 73 23.85 -1.95 -22.40
N ARG A 74 23.41 -2.01 -21.13
CA ARG A 74 22.37 -2.96 -20.70
C ARG A 74 21.03 -2.72 -21.43
N GLY A 75 20.68 -1.47 -21.67
CA GLY A 75 19.49 -1.10 -22.46
C GLY A 75 19.56 -1.62 -23.90
N ILE A 76 20.73 -1.51 -24.54
CA ILE A 76 20.95 -2.06 -25.89
C ILE A 76 20.80 -3.59 -25.90
N THR A 77 21.19 -4.28 -24.82
CA THR A 77 21.02 -5.74 -24.69
C THR A 77 19.59 -6.19 -24.33
N GLY A 78 18.62 -5.27 -24.31
CA GLY A 78 17.19 -5.58 -24.11
C GLY A 78 16.68 -5.44 -22.68
N ALA A 79 17.45 -4.84 -21.76
CA ALA A 79 16.95 -4.56 -20.40
C ALA A 79 15.90 -3.42 -20.40
N SER A 80 14.96 -3.48 -19.45
CA SER A 80 13.87 -2.52 -19.33
C SER A 80 14.38 -1.10 -19.06
N ILE A 81 14.00 -0.13 -19.91
CA ILE A 81 14.39 1.29 -19.76
C ILE A 81 14.00 1.83 -18.38
N LEU A 82 12.82 1.44 -17.88
CA LEU A 82 12.33 1.89 -16.58
C LEU A 82 13.23 1.40 -15.45
N GLU A 83 13.59 0.12 -15.44
CA GLU A 83 14.51 -0.46 -14.45
C GLU A 83 15.86 0.27 -14.45
N LEU A 84 16.43 0.43 -15.64
CA LEU A 84 17.74 1.07 -15.81
C LEU A 84 17.76 2.52 -15.33
N ALA A 85 16.69 3.27 -15.61
CA ALA A 85 16.53 4.65 -15.17
C ALA A 85 16.44 4.74 -13.64
N LEU A 86 15.67 3.86 -13.00
CA LEU A 86 15.52 3.87 -11.53
C LEU A 86 16.81 3.53 -10.81
N GLU A 87 17.55 2.54 -11.30
CA GLU A 87 18.89 2.21 -10.80
C GLU A 87 19.85 3.39 -10.94
N TYR A 88 19.81 4.09 -12.08
CA TYR A 88 20.64 5.27 -12.32
C TYR A 88 20.29 6.41 -11.34
N VAL A 89 19.01 6.71 -11.14
CA VAL A 89 18.58 7.75 -10.19
C VAL A 89 18.95 7.39 -8.75
N ALA A 90 18.87 6.11 -8.36
CA ALA A 90 19.34 5.64 -7.05
C ALA A 90 20.85 5.85 -6.88
N MET A 91 21.66 5.52 -7.90
CA MET A 91 23.09 5.77 -7.90
C MET A 91 23.43 7.28 -7.85
N LEU A 92 22.68 8.12 -8.56
CA LEU A 92 22.84 9.57 -8.48
C LEU A 92 22.61 10.08 -7.04
N GLN A 93 21.63 9.54 -6.32
CA GLN A 93 21.40 9.93 -4.93
C GLN A 93 22.57 9.53 -4.02
N VAL A 94 23.12 8.32 -4.20
CA VAL A 94 24.33 7.88 -3.48
C VAL A 94 25.50 8.81 -3.81
N SER A 95 25.72 9.13 -5.09
CA SER A 95 26.77 10.07 -5.52
C SER A 95 26.61 11.47 -4.90
N ARG A 96 25.37 11.96 -4.75
CA ARG A 96 25.08 13.23 -4.07
C ARG A 96 25.31 13.18 -2.56
N LEU A 97 24.94 12.08 -1.91
CA LEU A 97 25.25 11.87 -0.48
C LEU A 97 26.76 11.88 -0.19
N MET A 98 27.55 11.37 -1.13
CA MET A 98 29.02 11.37 -1.09
C MET A 98 29.66 12.75 -1.36
N ASN A 99 28.89 13.71 -1.88
CA ASN A 99 29.38 15.06 -2.27
C ASN A 99 28.58 16.20 -1.62
N ARG A 100 28.03 16.00 -0.43
CA ARG A 100 27.18 16.99 0.28
C ARG A 100 27.94 18.23 0.79
N ARG A 101 28.25 19.18 -0.09
CA ARG A 101 29.03 20.38 0.27
C ARG A 101 28.15 21.57 0.63
N THR A 102 27.11 21.80 -0.15
CA THR A 102 26.30 23.03 -0.13
C THR A 102 24.85 22.76 0.27
N GLY A 103 24.09 23.80 0.64
CA GLY A 103 22.64 23.69 0.82
C GLY A 103 21.91 23.21 -0.44
N LYS A 104 22.45 23.50 -1.65
CA LYS A 104 21.89 23.02 -2.92
C LYS A 104 21.97 21.50 -3.06
N ASP A 105 23.04 20.87 -2.60
CA ASP A 105 23.22 19.41 -2.68
C ASP A 105 22.16 18.68 -1.82
N HIS A 106 21.84 19.24 -0.66
CA HIS A 106 20.81 18.74 0.25
C HIS A 106 19.40 18.80 -0.40
N ASN A 107 19.10 19.89 -1.11
CA ASN A 107 17.86 20.01 -1.87
C ASN A 107 17.82 19.04 -3.07
N GLN A 108 18.94 18.80 -3.76
CA GLN A 108 19.01 17.80 -4.84
C GLN A 108 18.74 16.39 -4.32
N ILE A 109 19.29 16.01 -3.17
CA ILE A 109 18.98 14.72 -2.51
C ILE A 109 17.48 14.61 -2.21
N THR A 110 16.86 15.70 -1.76
CA THR A 110 15.41 15.75 -1.51
C THR A 110 14.60 15.53 -2.78
N VAL A 111 14.99 16.16 -3.90
CA VAL A 111 14.35 15.96 -5.21
C VAL A 111 14.50 14.53 -5.70
N LEU A 112 15.69 13.93 -5.56
CA LEU A 112 15.92 12.54 -5.94
C LEU A 112 15.06 11.59 -5.10
N ALA A 113 15.00 11.79 -3.79
CA ALA A 113 14.15 11.00 -2.89
C ALA A 113 12.65 11.14 -3.23
N PHE A 114 12.23 12.32 -3.67
CA PHE A 114 10.86 12.54 -4.14
C PHE A 114 10.59 11.85 -5.49
N LEU A 115 11.55 11.86 -6.43
CA LEU A 115 11.46 11.10 -7.67
C LEU A 115 11.36 9.59 -7.40
N HIS A 116 12.12 9.08 -6.45
CA HIS A 116 12.01 7.70 -5.99
C HIS A 116 10.63 7.37 -5.42
N LEU A 117 10.05 8.29 -4.65
CA LEU A 117 8.69 8.15 -4.12
C LEU A 117 7.66 8.12 -5.25
N ILE A 118 7.75 9.02 -6.23
CA ILE A 118 6.87 9.02 -7.41
C ILE A 118 7.01 7.70 -8.17
N ALA A 119 8.24 7.26 -8.45
CA ALA A 119 8.47 5.99 -9.11
C ALA A 119 7.83 4.83 -8.32
N ALA A 120 8.03 4.80 -7.01
CA ALA A 120 7.45 3.78 -6.14
C ALA A 120 5.90 3.78 -6.17
N THR A 121 5.23 4.94 -6.30
CA THR A 121 3.75 4.97 -6.47
C THR A 121 3.28 4.19 -7.68
N VAL A 122 4.11 4.13 -8.73
CA VAL A 122 3.80 3.44 -9.99
C VAL A 122 4.18 1.96 -9.93
N LEU A 123 5.10 1.57 -9.04
CA LEU A 123 5.65 0.22 -8.98
C LEU A 123 5.06 -0.65 -7.85
N THR A 124 4.50 -0.04 -6.81
CA THR A 124 4.00 -0.77 -5.64
C THR A 124 2.66 -0.26 -5.15
N THR A 125 1.76 -1.18 -4.84
CA THR A 125 0.48 -0.95 -4.15
C THR A 125 0.51 -1.42 -2.70
N SER A 126 1.70 -1.75 -2.19
CA SER A 126 1.88 -2.30 -0.84
C SER A 126 1.45 -1.33 0.27
N VAL A 127 0.97 -1.86 1.39
CA VAL A 127 0.67 -1.05 2.59
C VAL A 127 1.95 -0.43 3.16
N ALA A 128 3.10 -1.12 3.00
CA ALA A 128 4.41 -0.62 3.40
C ALA A 128 4.75 0.72 2.74
N TYR A 129 4.40 0.90 1.46
CA TYR A 129 4.57 2.19 0.76
C TYR A 129 3.83 3.32 1.49
N GLY A 130 2.63 3.06 2.01
CA GLY A 130 1.87 4.05 2.78
C GLY A 130 2.60 4.53 4.05
N LEU A 131 3.32 3.64 4.74
CA LEU A 131 4.14 4.01 5.90
C LEU A 131 5.34 4.87 5.50
N VAL A 132 6.01 4.51 4.40
CA VAL A 132 7.11 5.29 3.84
C VAL A 132 6.65 6.68 3.43
N PHE A 133 5.49 6.77 2.78
CA PHE A 133 4.87 8.03 2.38
C PHE A 133 4.57 8.94 3.58
N ILE A 134 4.02 8.39 4.68
CA ILE A 134 3.82 9.14 5.93
C ILE A 134 5.16 9.64 6.48
N GLY A 135 6.20 8.80 6.47
CA GLY A 135 7.55 9.20 6.86
C GLY A 135 8.06 10.39 6.04
N VAL A 136 7.95 10.32 4.71
CA VAL A 136 8.39 11.40 3.81
C VAL A 136 7.58 12.68 4.05
N LEU A 137 6.27 12.57 4.27
CA LEU A 137 5.43 13.71 4.63
C LEU A 137 5.94 14.43 5.89
N ILE A 138 6.39 13.69 6.91
CA ILE A 138 6.93 14.26 8.17
C ILE A 138 8.31 14.88 7.97
N VAL A 139 9.20 14.18 7.27
CA VAL A 139 10.60 14.59 7.13
C VAL A 139 10.76 15.75 6.12
N THR A 140 9.89 15.86 5.12
CA THR A 140 10.02 16.88 4.07
C THR A 140 9.92 18.32 4.59
N PRO A 141 8.94 18.70 5.45
CA PRO A 141 8.92 20.03 6.08
C PRO A 141 10.15 20.29 6.94
N TRP A 142 10.67 19.30 7.67
CA TRP A 142 11.93 19.45 8.41
C TRP A 142 13.07 19.79 7.46
N MET A 143 13.19 19.04 6.38
CA MET A 143 14.23 19.24 5.39
C MET A 143 14.17 20.65 4.78
N LEU A 144 13.01 21.05 4.27
CA LEU A 144 12.81 22.35 3.63
C LEU A 144 13.06 23.52 4.60
N THR A 145 12.61 23.41 5.84
CA THR A 145 12.80 24.49 6.84
C THR A 145 14.26 24.62 7.27
N ILE A 146 14.96 23.50 7.47
CA ILE A 146 16.38 23.51 7.86
C ILE A 146 17.26 23.99 6.69
N THR A 147 16.99 23.57 5.45
CA THR A 147 17.77 24.05 4.29
C THR A 147 17.48 25.51 3.97
N GLN A 148 16.25 25.99 4.17
CA GLN A 148 15.92 27.41 4.06
C GLN A 148 16.66 28.23 5.12
N LEU A 149 16.64 27.80 6.39
CA LEU A 149 17.38 28.48 7.46
C LEU A 149 18.88 28.51 7.15
N ARG A 150 19.45 27.40 6.66
CA ARG A 150 20.85 27.33 6.23
C ARG A 150 21.14 28.33 5.11
N ARG A 151 20.27 28.39 4.10
CA ARG A 151 20.42 29.31 2.96
C ARG A 151 20.38 30.77 3.41
N GLU A 152 19.44 31.13 4.27
CA GLU A 152 19.36 32.49 4.83
C GLU A 152 20.60 32.81 5.66
N LEU A 153 21.10 31.88 6.46
CA LEU A 153 22.36 32.04 7.19
C LEU A 153 23.58 32.15 6.26
N GLU A 154 23.58 31.50 5.10
CA GLU A 154 24.64 31.60 4.09
C GLU A 154 24.57 32.94 3.31
N GLU A 155 23.36 33.45 3.05
CA GLU A 155 23.12 34.70 2.28
C GLU A 155 23.24 35.96 3.14
N THR A 156 22.90 35.92 4.43
CA THR A 156 22.87 37.12 5.31
C THR A 156 24.24 37.47 5.92
N VAL A 157 25.28 36.69 5.62
CA VAL A 157 26.52 36.65 6.41
C VAL A 157 27.78 36.90 5.56
N GLU A 158 28.10 38.19 5.37
CA GLU A 158 29.47 38.69 5.17
C GLU A 158 30.33 38.62 6.46
N ILE A 159 30.02 37.68 7.35
CA ILE A 159 30.76 37.54 8.62
C ILE A 159 31.97 36.61 8.39
N ASP A 160 33.08 36.98 9.04
CA ASP A 160 34.30 36.20 9.22
C ASP A 160 34.01 34.67 9.35
N PRO A 161 34.72 33.81 8.58
CA PRO A 161 34.62 32.35 8.66
C PRO A 161 34.59 31.76 10.08
N VAL A 162 35.24 32.40 11.05
CA VAL A 162 35.30 31.97 12.45
C VAL A 162 33.95 32.14 13.17
N GLU A 163 33.25 33.25 12.92
CA GLU A 163 31.96 33.55 13.55
C GLU A 163 30.82 32.75 12.91
N ARG A 164 30.94 32.46 11.60
CA ARG A 164 30.10 31.48 10.89
C ARG A 164 30.17 30.11 11.56
N ALA A 165 31.38 29.61 11.88
CA ALA A 165 31.57 28.33 12.56
C ALA A 165 30.99 28.31 13.98
N ARG A 166 31.07 29.42 14.72
CA ARG A 166 30.45 29.56 16.04
C ARG A 166 28.92 29.52 15.98
N LEU A 167 28.29 30.23 15.04
CA LEU A 167 26.83 30.26 14.90
C LEU A 167 26.21 28.87 14.67
N PHE A 168 26.86 28.01 13.88
CA PHE A 168 26.43 26.63 13.63
C PHE A 168 26.66 25.68 14.83
N THR A 169 27.53 26.06 15.76
CA THR A 169 27.95 25.23 16.89
C THR A 169 27.27 25.63 18.21
N GLU A 170 27.00 26.92 18.44
CA GLU A 170 26.57 27.46 19.74
C GLU A 170 25.06 27.77 19.85
N ARG A 171 24.32 27.98 18.75
CA ARG A 171 22.88 28.24 18.81
C ARG A 171 22.05 26.97 18.59
N ASP A 172 21.30 26.55 19.61
CA ASP A 172 20.25 25.51 19.55
C ASP A 172 19.00 26.06 18.80
N VAL A 173 19.17 26.47 17.54
CA VAL A 173 18.07 27.03 16.71
C VAL A 173 17.04 25.94 16.38
N VAL A 174 17.48 24.69 16.24
CA VAL A 174 16.65 23.53 15.86
C VAL A 174 16.53 22.55 17.02
N GLY A 175 15.62 22.84 17.97
CA GLY A 175 15.32 21.96 19.10
C GLY A 175 14.15 20.98 18.84
N SER A 176 13.91 20.04 19.75
CA SER A 176 12.81 19.06 19.63
C SER A 176 11.43 19.71 19.50
N ARG A 177 11.23 20.89 20.12
CA ARG A 177 10.00 21.67 19.97
C ARG A 177 9.83 22.20 18.55
N PHE A 178 10.91 22.69 17.93
CA PHE A 178 10.89 23.15 16.54
C PHE A 178 10.48 22.01 15.59
N LEU A 179 11.14 20.85 15.71
CA LEU A 179 10.84 19.65 14.91
C LEU A 179 9.39 19.17 15.13
N LEU A 180 8.90 19.16 16.37
CA LEU A 180 7.51 18.78 16.64
C LEU A 180 6.53 19.78 16.00
N THR A 181 6.77 21.09 16.13
CA THR A 181 5.88 22.10 15.55
C THR A 181 5.86 22.08 14.03
N THR A 182 7.00 21.85 13.38
CA THR A 182 7.07 21.73 11.92
C THR A 182 6.51 20.41 11.42
N ALA A 183 6.62 19.32 12.20
CA ALA A 183 5.91 18.07 11.90
C ALA A 183 4.39 18.24 11.96
N LEU A 184 3.87 19.04 12.90
CA LEU A 184 2.43 19.33 12.97
C LEU A 184 1.87 20.08 11.74
N LEU A 185 2.72 20.75 10.95
CA LEU A 185 2.33 21.35 9.66
C LEU A 185 1.92 20.30 8.62
N THR A 186 2.29 19.03 8.82
CA THR A 186 1.86 17.94 7.92
C THR A 186 0.38 17.60 8.07
N LEU A 187 -0.23 17.85 9.25
CA LEU A 187 -1.63 17.51 9.49
C LEU A 187 -2.57 18.27 8.55
N PRO A 188 -2.46 19.61 8.41
CA PRO A 188 -3.24 20.36 7.42
C PRO A 188 -3.03 19.85 5.99
N ILE A 189 -1.78 19.62 5.57
CA ILE A 189 -1.46 19.13 4.22
C ILE A 189 -2.11 17.78 3.98
N PHE A 190 -2.04 16.88 4.96
CA PHE A 190 -2.67 15.56 4.92
C PHE A 190 -4.19 15.68 4.76
N PHE A 191 -4.85 16.51 5.56
CA PHE A 191 -6.31 16.67 5.50
C PHE A 191 -6.77 17.32 4.19
N VAL A 192 -6.04 18.32 3.67
CA VAL A 192 -6.31 18.91 2.36
C VAL A 192 -6.13 17.85 1.26
N THR A 193 -5.03 17.10 1.29
CA THR A 193 -4.75 16.02 0.33
C THR A 193 -5.83 14.93 0.39
N LEU A 194 -6.31 14.57 1.60
CA LEU A 194 -7.40 13.62 1.80
C LEU A 194 -8.73 14.16 1.25
N ALA A 195 -9.02 15.45 1.45
CA ALA A 195 -10.20 16.09 0.86
C ALA A 195 -10.13 16.09 -0.67
N LEU A 196 -8.98 16.45 -1.25
CA LEU A 196 -8.74 16.40 -2.69
C LEU A 196 -8.88 14.96 -3.23
N PHE A 197 -8.33 13.97 -2.51
CA PHE A 197 -8.46 12.55 -2.83
C PHE A 197 -9.93 12.12 -2.96
N LEU A 198 -10.80 12.61 -2.07
CA LEU A 198 -12.23 12.26 -2.06
C LEU A 198 -13.06 13.05 -3.09
N LEU A 199 -12.65 14.29 -3.39
CA LEU A 199 -13.41 15.21 -4.24
C LEU A 199 -13.08 15.09 -5.73
N PHE A 200 -11.82 14.83 -6.09
CA PHE A 200 -11.41 14.78 -7.49
C PHE A 200 -11.75 13.43 -8.16
N PRO A 201 -12.40 13.43 -9.33
CA PRO A 201 -12.72 12.21 -10.06
C PRO A 201 -11.44 11.56 -10.56
N ARG A 202 -11.22 10.32 -10.12
CA ARG A 202 -10.12 9.52 -10.64
C ARG A 202 -10.59 8.84 -11.92
N VAL A 203 -10.03 9.26 -13.06
CA VAL A 203 -10.11 8.48 -14.29
C VAL A 203 -9.27 7.23 -14.06
N GLY A 204 -9.93 6.08 -13.94
CA GLY A 204 -9.31 4.76 -13.85
C GLY A 204 -8.63 4.36 -15.16
N LEU A 205 -7.74 5.20 -15.69
CA LEU A 205 -6.80 4.83 -16.72
C LEU A 205 -5.88 3.76 -16.13
N GLY A 206 -6.26 2.50 -16.28
CA GLY A 206 -5.36 1.35 -16.41
C GLY A 206 -4.08 1.30 -15.56
N PHE A 207 -4.00 1.89 -14.37
CA PHE A 207 -2.78 1.81 -13.55
C PHE A 207 -2.54 0.36 -13.08
N ALA A 208 -3.61 -0.42 -12.96
CA ALA A 208 -3.55 -1.88 -12.79
C ALA A 208 -3.25 -2.67 -14.09
N ALA A 209 -3.20 -2.02 -15.26
CA ALA A 209 -2.78 -2.62 -16.53
C ALA A 209 -1.27 -2.43 -16.82
N VAL A 210 -0.65 -1.41 -16.21
CA VAL A 210 0.82 -1.21 -16.24
C VAL A 210 1.52 -2.18 -15.28
N HIS A 211 0.85 -2.58 -14.20
CA HIS A 211 1.30 -3.65 -13.33
C HIS A 211 1.01 -4.99 -14.00
N GLY A 212 1.89 -5.41 -14.89
CA GLY A 212 2.18 -6.83 -14.97
C GLY A 212 2.72 -7.23 -13.60
N TYR A 213 1.84 -7.67 -12.68
CA TYR A 213 2.29 -8.63 -11.69
C TYR A 213 2.94 -9.71 -12.53
N GLY A 214 4.27 -9.88 -12.42
CA GLY A 214 4.88 -11.10 -12.92
C GLY A 214 4.13 -12.21 -12.22
N GLY A 215 3.18 -12.83 -12.93
CA GLY A 215 2.42 -13.95 -12.41
C GLY A 215 3.46 -14.94 -11.94
N GLN A 216 3.43 -15.22 -10.64
CA GLN A 216 4.33 -16.22 -10.11
C GLN A 216 3.72 -17.57 -10.49
N PRO A 217 4.37 -18.38 -11.35
CA PRO A 217 3.80 -19.58 -11.96
C PRO A 217 2.97 -20.37 -10.96
N THR A 218 1.65 -20.30 -11.07
CA THR A 218 0.75 -21.18 -10.34
C THR A 218 0.73 -22.52 -11.06
N THR A 219 1.67 -23.40 -10.67
CA THR A 219 1.68 -24.78 -11.18
C THR A 219 0.35 -25.47 -10.83
N GLY A 220 -0.14 -26.35 -11.72
CA GLY A 220 -1.33 -27.16 -11.43
C GLY A 220 -2.68 -26.70 -12.00
N PHE A 221 -2.74 -25.53 -12.65
CA PHE A 221 -3.95 -25.07 -13.38
C PHE A 221 -3.73 -24.92 -14.89
N GLY A 222 -2.48 -25.06 -15.34
CA GLY A 222 -2.11 -24.98 -16.76
C GLY A 222 -2.66 -26.16 -17.57
N ARG A 223 -2.34 -26.17 -18.86
CA ARG A 223 -2.80 -27.22 -19.79
C ARG A 223 -2.32 -28.62 -19.41
N ASN A 224 -1.04 -28.71 -19.01
CA ASN A 224 -0.40 -29.95 -18.60
C ASN A 224 0.08 -29.81 -17.15
N VAL A 225 -0.04 -30.90 -16.39
CA VAL A 225 0.39 -30.98 -15.00
C VAL A 225 1.17 -32.28 -14.79
N GLU A 226 2.47 -32.16 -14.55
CA GLU A 226 3.31 -33.27 -14.12
C GLU A 226 2.91 -33.76 -12.72
N LEU A 227 2.78 -35.08 -12.56
CA LEU A 227 2.52 -35.71 -11.28
C LEU A 227 3.69 -35.44 -10.32
N GLY A 228 3.44 -34.68 -9.25
CA GLY A 228 4.49 -34.21 -8.34
C GLY A 228 4.79 -32.72 -8.45
N GLY A 229 4.25 -32.03 -9.48
CA GLY A 229 4.49 -30.62 -9.74
C GLY A 229 3.91 -29.66 -8.68
N PHE A 230 2.96 -30.12 -7.85
CA PHE A 230 2.35 -29.32 -6.78
C PHE A 230 3.15 -29.29 -5.48
N GLY A 231 4.17 -30.16 -5.30
CA GLY A 231 4.97 -30.22 -4.07
C GLY A 231 5.57 -28.85 -3.67
N THR A 232 5.88 -28.00 -4.65
CA THR A 232 6.42 -26.65 -4.46
C THR A 232 5.39 -25.61 -3.99
N ILE A 233 4.10 -25.77 -4.29
CA ILE A 233 3.07 -24.76 -3.98
C ILE A 233 2.65 -24.83 -2.51
N ARG A 234 2.79 -26.00 -1.89
CA ARG A 234 2.07 -26.32 -0.67
C ARG A 234 2.56 -25.62 0.60
N GLU A 235 3.74 -24.99 0.54
CA GLU A 235 4.29 -24.18 1.62
C GLU A 235 4.02 -22.69 1.45
N ASP A 236 3.49 -22.26 0.30
CA ASP A 236 3.29 -20.84 0.01
C ASP A 236 2.08 -20.29 0.78
N PRO A 237 2.29 -19.38 1.76
CA PRO A 237 1.22 -18.83 2.58
C PRO A 237 0.42 -17.75 1.84
N THR A 238 0.71 -17.44 0.57
CA THR A 238 0.05 -16.37 -0.17
C THR A 238 -1.44 -16.68 -0.37
N VAL A 239 -2.30 -15.75 0.06
CA VAL A 239 -3.75 -15.82 -0.18
C VAL A 239 -4.01 -15.52 -1.65
N VAL A 240 -4.77 -16.38 -2.32
CA VAL A 240 -5.13 -16.23 -3.74
C VAL A 240 -6.62 -16.06 -3.95
N LEU A 241 -7.44 -16.63 -3.06
CA LEU A 241 -8.90 -16.57 -3.15
C LEU A 241 -9.48 -16.11 -1.81
N ARG A 242 -10.41 -15.15 -1.86
CA ARG A 242 -11.16 -14.71 -0.69
C ARG A 242 -12.64 -14.89 -0.97
N VAL A 243 -13.29 -15.71 -0.17
CA VAL A 243 -14.70 -16.09 -0.34
C VAL A 243 -15.52 -15.59 0.85
N SER A 244 -16.56 -14.81 0.56
CA SER A 244 -17.47 -14.26 1.56
C SER A 244 -18.91 -14.58 1.17
N GLY A 245 -19.77 -14.85 2.15
CA GLY A 245 -21.12 -15.33 1.89
C GLY A 245 -21.84 -15.75 3.17
N PRO A 246 -23.05 -16.30 3.04
CA PRO A 246 -23.86 -16.71 4.18
C PRO A 246 -23.20 -17.83 4.97
N ALA A 247 -23.25 -17.73 6.30
CA ALA A 247 -22.68 -18.71 7.21
C ALA A 247 -23.32 -20.11 7.08
N GLU A 248 -24.57 -20.18 6.60
CA GLU A 248 -25.26 -21.44 6.29
C GLU A 248 -24.51 -22.27 5.24
N LEU A 249 -23.93 -21.61 4.23
CA LEU A 249 -23.21 -22.28 3.15
C LEU A 249 -21.74 -22.50 3.51
N LEU A 250 -21.13 -21.48 4.14
CA LEU A 250 -19.71 -21.48 4.46
C LEU A 250 -19.40 -22.09 5.83
N GLY A 251 -20.37 -22.62 6.57
CA GLY A 251 -20.19 -23.23 7.88
C GLY A 251 -19.63 -22.29 8.98
N PRO A 252 -19.59 -22.76 10.24
CA PRO A 252 -18.93 -22.04 11.31
C PRO A 252 -17.42 -21.87 11.05
N PRO A 253 -16.81 -20.77 11.53
CA PRO A 253 -15.36 -20.55 11.46
C PRO A 253 -14.57 -21.75 12.02
N GLY A 254 -13.76 -22.39 11.19
CA GLY A 254 -12.86 -23.49 11.59
C GLY A 254 -13.39 -24.90 11.35
N THR A 255 -14.64 -25.06 10.95
CA THR A 255 -15.23 -26.37 10.58
C THR A 255 -15.54 -26.49 9.08
N ALA A 256 -15.49 -25.37 8.36
CA ALA A 256 -15.85 -25.33 6.95
C ALA A 256 -14.72 -25.83 6.04
N THR A 257 -14.98 -26.91 5.31
CA THR A 257 -14.15 -27.33 4.18
C THR A 257 -14.75 -26.77 2.90
N LEU A 258 -14.31 -25.58 2.50
CA LEU A 258 -14.74 -24.97 1.24
C LEU A 258 -13.98 -25.65 0.08
N ARG A 259 -14.71 -26.31 -0.81
CA ARG A 259 -14.17 -26.85 -2.06
C ARG A 259 -14.46 -25.87 -3.18
N MET A 260 -13.41 -25.38 -3.84
CA MET A 260 -13.48 -24.45 -4.96
C MET A 260 -12.86 -25.14 -6.18
N ARG A 261 -13.71 -25.65 -7.05
CA ARG A 261 -13.36 -26.34 -8.29
C ARG A 261 -12.73 -25.36 -9.29
N GLY A 262 -11.60 -25.74 -9.89
CA GLY A 262 -10.88 -24.96 -10.89
C GLY A 262 -10.84 -25.65 -12.25
N THR A 263 -9.78 -26.43 -12.49
CA THR A 263 -9.50 -27.08 -13.78
C THR A 263 -9.69 -28.60 -13.67
N SER A 264 -10.21 -29.22 -14.72
CA SER A 264 -10.28 -30.68 -14.86
C SER A 264 -9.36 -31.19 -15.96
N PHE A 265 -8.86 -32.40 -15.78
CA PHE A 265 -7.97 -33.12 -16.70
C PHE A 265 -8.59 -34.47 -17.07
N ASP A 266 -8.58 -34.77 -18.36
CA ASP A 266 -9.24 -35.93 -18.95
C ASP A 266 -8.25 -36.94 -19.54
N LYS A 267 -6.99 -36.58 -19.81
CA LYS A 267 -5.98 -37.51 -20.32
C LYS A 267 -4.83 -37.70 -19.34
N TYR A 268 -4.33 -38.92 -19.21
CA TYR A 268 -3.15 -39.22 -18.43
C TYR A 268 -2.17 -40.07 -19.25
N ASN A 269 -0.94 -39.59 -19.40
CA ASN A 269 0.08 -40.24 -20.24
C ASN A 269 1.07 -41.12 -19.44
N GLY A 270 0.81 -41.36 -18.15
CA GLY A 270 1.70 -42.09 -17.24
C GLY A 270 2.62 -41.20 -16.40
N ARG A 271 2.71 -39.90 -16.74
CA ARG A 271 3.49 -38.92 -15.96
C ARG A 271 2.75 -37.61 -15.74
N GLU A 272 1.99 -37.18 -16.73
CA GLU A 272 1.31 -35.90 -16.77
C GLU A 272 -0.19 -36.07 -17.01
N TRP A 273 -0.96 -35.22 -16.37
CA TRP A 273 -2.34 -34.95 -16.71
C TRP A 273 -2.41 -33.87 -17.80
N GLU A 274 -3.12 -34.16 -18.87
CA GLU A 274 -3.42 -33.21 -19.95
C GLU A 274 -4.91 -32.92 -19.97
N ARG A 275 -5.24 -31.65 -20.21
CA ARG A 275 -6.60 -31.20 -20.52
C ARG A 275 -6.77 -31.12 -22.04
N SER A 276 -7.74 -31.85 -22.58
CA SER A 276 -8.12 -31.71 -23.99
C SER A 276 -8.62 -30.30 -24.28
N GLU A 277 -8.01 -29.64 -25.27
CA GLU A 277 -8.52 -28.36 -25.77
C GLU A 277 -9.87 -28.57 -26.44
N SER A 278 -10.90 -27.98 -25.83
CA SER A 278 -12.22 -27.88 -26.44
C SER A 278 -12.39 -26.50 -27.05
N ASN A 279 -13.19 -26.40 -28.12
CA ASN A 279 -13.71 -25.12 -28.56
C ASN A 279 -14.40 -24.47 -27.37
N HIS A 280 -13.83 -23.36 -26.90
CA HIS A 280 -14.33 -22.61 -25.76
C HIS A 280 -15.68 -22.01 -26.14
N GLU A 281 -16.76 -22.53 -25.58
CA GLU A 281 -18.09 -21.99 -25.82
C GLU A 281 -18.28 -20.77 -24.93
N PRO A 282 -18.50 -19.57 -25.51
CA PRO A 282 -18.81 -18.40 -24.70
C PRO A 282 -20.16 -18.62 -24.02
N ILE A 283 -20.20 -18.46 -22.70
CA ILE A 283 -21.47 -18.53 -21.97
C ILE A 283 -22.24 -17.24 -22.28
N PRO A 284 -23.48 -17.33 -22.80
CA PRO A 284 -24.31 -16.16 -23.02
C PRO A 284 -24.48 -15.37 -21.72
N SER A 285 -24.21 -14.08 -21.75
CA SER A 285 -24.38 -13.22 -20.58
C SER A 285 -25.69 -12.43 -20.65
N GLU A 286 -26.50 -12.52 -19.60
CA GLU A 286 -27.69 -11.67 -19.44
C GLU A 286 -27.55 -10.87 -18.13
N TYR A 287 -27.68 -9.55 -18.23
CA TYR A 287 -27.49 -8.62 -17.10
C TYR A 287 -26.18 -8.80 -16.28
N GLY A 288 -25.11 -9.31 -16.92
CA GLY A 288 -23.82 -9.57 -16.26
C GLY A 288 -23.75 -10.89 -15.49
N SER A 289 -24.78 -11.73 -15.61
CA SER A 289 -24.83 -13.11 -15.12
C SER A 289 -24.61 -14.10 -16.27
N TYR A 290 -23.89 -15.17 -15.99
CA TYR A 290 -23.49 -16.26 -16.86
C TYR A 290 -24.07 -17.53 -16.24
N PRO A 291 -25.20 -18.04 -16.75
CA PRO A 291 -25.83 -19.23 -16.21
C PRO A 291 -24.93 -20.45 -16.49
N ILE A 292 -24.68 -21.26 -15.45
CA ILE A 292 -24.04 -22.58 -15.59
C ILE A 292 -25.12 -23.63 -15.84
N VAL A 293 -26.14 -23.63 -14.98
CA VAL A 293 -27.32 -24.51 -15.08
C VAL A 293 -28.57 -23.69 -15.38
N ARG A 294 -28.74 -22.56 -14.70
CA ARG A 294 -29.86 -21.63 -14.85
C ARG A 294 -29.44 -20.23 -14.45
N PHE A 295 -30.32 -19.25 -14.70
CA PHE A 295 -30.15 -17.92 -14.15
C PHE A 295 -30.34 -17.92 -12.61
N PRO A 296 -29.66 -17.00 -11.91
CA PRO A 296 -29.69 -16.94 -10.47
C PRO A 296 -31.07 -16.53 -9.93
N ASP A 297 -31.53 -17.23 -8.91
CA ASP A 297 -32.77 -16.97 -8.17
C ASP A 297 -32.44 -16.67 -6.70
N ARG A 298 -32.73 -15.45 -6.24
CA ARG A 298 -32.34 -15.01 -4.89
C ARG A 298 -33.06 -15.74 -3.76
N ASP A 299 -34.21 -16.32 -4.02
CA ASP A 299 -34.98 -17.04 -3.00
C ASP A 299 -34.46 -18.48 -2.86
N ARG A 300 -33.99 -19.06 -3.97
CA ARG A 300 -33.51 -20.46 -4.05
C ARG A 300 -32.00 -20.62 -3.97
N ASP A 301 -31.24 -19.54 -4.16
CA ASP A 301 -29.78 -19.59 -4.26
C ASP A 301 -29.09 -18.69 -3.22
N PHE A 302 -27.92 -19.13 -2.76
CA PHE A 302 -27.00 -18.33 -1.97
C PHE A 302 -26.03 -17.57 -2.88
N GLU A 303 -25.76 -16.30 -2.56
CA GLU A 303 -24.70 -15.52 -3.23
C GLU A 303 -23.38 -15.64 -2.46
N LEU A 304 -22.36 -16.19 -3.10
CA LEU A 304 -20.98 -16.12 -2.67
C LEU A 304 -20.23 -15.04 -3.43
N LYS A 305 -19.55 -14.15 -2.73
CA LYS A 305 -18.68 -13.13 -3.32
C LYS A 305 -17.24 -13.62 -3.26
N VAL A 306 -16.60 -13.67 -4.42
CA VAL A 306 -15.26 -14.20 -4.60
C VAL A 306 -14.34 -13.09 -5.14
N VAL A 307 -13.22 -12.90 -4.45
CA VAL A 307 -12.11 -12.05 -4.87
C VAL A 307 -10.93 -12.96 -5.17
N LEU A 308 -10.59 -13.06 -6.45
CA LEU A 308 -9.47 -13.83 -6.96
C LEU A 308 -8.31 -12.88 -7.27
N ASP A 309 -7.15 -13.12 -6.66
CA ASP A 309 -5.90 -12.43 -7.02
C ASP A 309 -5.41 -12.95 -8.38
N HIS A 310 -4.53 -12.22 -9.06
CA HIS A 310 -4.04 -12.61 -10.38
C HIS A 310 -3.32 -13.98 -10.33
N LEU A 311 -3.70 -14.88 -11.23
CA LEU A 311 -3.06 -16.16 -11.52
C LEU A 311 -2.59 -16.16 -12.98
N ASP A 312 -1.54 -16.92 -13.30
CA ASP A 312 -1.06 -17.06 -14.68
C ASP A 312 -2.13 -17.63 -15.62
N GLU A 313 -2.96 -18.50 -15.05
CA GLU A 313 -4.04 -19.16 -15.77
C GLU A 313 -5.40 -18.52 -15.38
N PRO A 314 -6.23 -18.11 -16.35
CA PRO A 314 -7.42 -17.29 -16.09
C PRO A 314 -8.62 -18.17 -15.72
N VAL A 315 -8.48 -18.95 -14.65
CA VAL A 315 -9.49 -19.90 -14.18
C VAL A 315 -10.48 -19.19 -13.26
N VAL A 316 -11.78 -19.47 -13.43
CA VAL A 316 -12.84 -19.05 -12.51
C VAL A 316 -13.15 -20.23 -11.59
N PHE A 317 -13.07 -20.01 -10.28
CA PHE A 317 -13.27 -21.05 -9.29
C PHE A 317 -14.71 -21.06 -8.78
N VAL A 318 -15.34 -22.23 -8.78
CA VAL A 318 -16.74 -22.37 -8.37
C VAL A 318 -16.89 -23.45 -7.29
N PRO A 319 -17.76 -23.26 -6.28
CA PRO A 319 -18.06 -24.31 -5.33
C PRO A 319 -18.99 -25.38 -5.94
N ASP A 320 -19.08 -26.52 -5.26
CA ASP A 320 -20.09 -27.53 -5.52
C ASP A 320 -21.50 -26.89 -5.39
N GLY A 321 -22.40 -27.13 -6.34
CA GLY A 321 -23.74 -26.53 -6.31
C GLY A 321 -23.89 -25.21 -7.08
N ALA A 322 -22.83 -24.71 -7.74
CA ALA A 322 -22.88 -23.44 -8.46
C ALA A 322 -23.84 -23.48 -9.67
N VAL A 323 -24.78 -22.53 -9.73
CA VAL A 323 -25.80 -22.44 -10.79
C VAL A 323 -25.55 -21.31 -11.77
N ALA A 324 -24.89 -20.23 -11.33
CA ALA A 324 -24.53 -19.09 -12.17
C ALA A 324 -23.31 -18.34 -11.63
N ILE A 325 -22.57 -17.69 -12.52
CA ILE A 325 -21.50 -16.75 -12.21
C ILE A 325 -21.98 -15.34 -12.56
N ALA A 326 -21.66 -14.32 -11.78
CA ALA A 326 -21.90 -12.93 -12.15
C ALA A 326 -20.64 -12.11 -12.00
N THR A 327 -20.32 -11.31 -13.02
CA THR A 327 -19.18 -10.38 -12.96
C THR A 327 -19.68 -8.94 -13.04
N PRO A 328 -19.08 -8.01 -12.26
CA PRO A 328 -19.42 -6.61 -12.36
C PRO A 328 -18.98 -6.08 -13.75
N PRO A 329 -19.80 -5.23 -14.41
CA PRO A 329 -19.42 -4.62 -15.68
C PRO A 329 -18.23 -3.69 -15.49
N ARG A 330 -17.33 -3.64 -16.48
CA ARG A 330 -16.18 -2.72 -16.52
C ARG A 330 -16.56 -1.49 -17.34
N LEU A 331 -16.09 -0.31 -16.94
CA LEU A 331 -16.12 0.87 -17.80
C LEU A 331 -14.85 0.92 -18.65
N ALA A 332 -14.97 0.87 -19.98
CA ALA A 332 -13.86 1.08 -20.90
C ALA A 332 -14.33 1.95 -22.08
N GLY A 333 -13.56 2.97 -22.44
CA GLY A 333 -13.89 3.86 -23.56
C GLY A 333 -15.21 4.64 -23.38
N GLY A 334 -15.67 4.86 -22.14
CA GLY A 334 -16.95 5.54 -21.86
C GLY A 334 -18.20 4.64 -21.92
N GLY A 335 -18.04 3.34 -22.20
CA GLY A 335 -19.12 2.35 -22.20
C GLY A 335 -18.89 1.20 -21.21
N GLU A 336 -19.94 0.46 -20.91
CA GLU A 336 -19.85 -0.79 -20.13
C GLU A 336 -19.40 -1.95 -21.01
N VAL A 337 -18.20 -2.45 -20.77
CA VAL A 337 -17.66 -3.66 -21.38
C VAL A 337 -17.86 -4.82 -20.42
N ARG A 338 -18.58 -5.84 -20.89
CA ARG A 338 -18.78 -7.09 -20.14
C ARG A 338 -17.56 -7.99 -20.32
N ARG A 339 -17.21 -8.72 -19.27
CA ARG A 339 -16.16 -9.75 -19.36
C ARG A 339 -16.64 -10.92 -20.21
N ARG A 340 -15.73 -11.59 -20.89
CA ARG A 340 -16.05 -12.85 -21.58
C ARG A 340 -15.69 -13.99 -20.65
N ILE A 341 -16.69 -14.82 -20.29
CA ILE A 341 -16.46 -16.10 -19.63
C ILE A 341 -16.73 -17.20 -20.65
N VAL A 342 -15.81 -18.13 -20.73
CA VAL A 342 -15.93 -19.32 -21.57
C VAL A 342 -16.00 -20.56 -20.70
N GLN A 343 -16.76 -21.54 -21.18
CA GLN A 343 -16.82 -22.86 -20.59
C GLN A 343 -16.13 -23.85 -21.52
N SER A 344 -15.33 -24.71 -20.93
CA SER A 344 -14.75 -25.89 -21.59
C SER A 344 -15.56 -27.13 -21.23
N ARG A 345 -15.45 -28.18 -22.05
CA ARG A 345 -16.28 -29.40 -21.94
C ARG A 345 -16.17 -30.10 -20.58
N GLY A 346 -15.04 -29.99 -19.90
CA GLY A 346 -14.83 -30.52 -18.55
C GLY A 346 -15.44 -29.67 -17.41
N PHE A 347 -16.39 -28.78 -17.71
CA PHE A 347 -16.99 -27.84 -16.75
C PHE A 347 -15.97 -26.91 -16.08
N ASP A 348 -14.86 -26.61 -16.74
CA ASP A 348 -13.91 -25.58 -16.34
C ASP A 348 -14.29 -24.22 -16.96
N PHE A 349 -14.25 -23.17 -16.13
CA PHE A 349 -14.65 -21.82 -16.49
C PHE A 349 -13.42 -20.93 -16.58
N ARG A 350 -13.32 -20.13 -17.64
CA ARG A 350 -12.17 -19.26 -17.87
C ARG A 350 -12.59 -17.86 -18.31
N TYR A 351 -11.79 -16.87 -17.96
CA TYR A 351 -11.96 -15.48 -18.40
C TYR A 351 -10.86 -15.08 -19.40
N ASP A 352 -11.00 -13.92 -20.04
CA ASP A 352 -10.08 -13.48 -21.11
C ASP A 352 -8.64 -13.25 -20.60
N LEU A 353 -7.68 -13.96 -21.20
CA LEU A 353 -6.22 -13.89 -20.93
C LEU A 353 -5.62 -12.49 -21.11
N ARG A 354 -6.27 -11.61 -21.89
CA ARG A 354 -5.79 -10.22 -22.06
C ARG A 354 -5.87 -9.40 -20.77
N GLU A 355 -6.59 -9.89 -19.77
CA GLU A 355 -6.75 -9.23 -18.48
C GLU A 355 -5.74 -9.77 -17.46
N ASN A 356 -4.55 -9.15 -17.41
CA ASN A 356 -3.49 -9.43 -16.42
C ASN A 356 -3.85 -8.91 -15.01
N GLN A 357 -5.07 -9.19 -14.53
CA GLN A 357 -5.63 -8.68 -13.27
C GLN A 357 -6.41 -9.76 -12.53
N GLY A 358 -6.57 -9.59 -11.23
CA GLY A 358 -7.50 -10.37 -10.42
C GLY A 358 -8.96 -10.22 -10.87
N LEU A 359 -9.80 -11.18 -10.50
CA LEU A 359 -11.21 -11.26 -10.86
C LEU A 359 -12.09 -11.14 -9.60
N ASN A 360 -12.96 -10.13 -9.58
CA ASN A 360 -14.04 -10.02 -8.61
C ASN A 360 -15.32 -10.54 -9.26
N TYR A 361 -15.96 -11.53 -8.65
CA TYR A 361 -17.16 -12.15 -9.18
C TYR A 361 -18.04 -12.68 -8.05
N SER A 362 -19.29 -12.93 -8.37
CA SER A 362 -20.22 -13.62 -7.48
C SER A 362 -20.57 -14.96 -8.08
N VAL A 363 -20.75 -15.97 -7.24
CA VAL A 363 -21.23 -17.29 -7.63
C VAL A 363 -22.52 -17.54 -6.88
N PHE A 364 -23.56 -17.90 -7.61
CA PHE A 364 -24.83 -18.31 -7.04
C PHE A 364 -24.82 -19.81 -6.86
N VAL A 365 -25.20 -20.28 -5.67
CA VAL A 365 -25.15 -21.68 -5.28
C VAL A 365 -26.54 -22.13 -4.87
N SER A 366 -27.04 -23.20 -5.48
CA SER A 366 -28.38 -23.71 -5.17
C SER A 366 -28.47 -24.14 -3.70
N ARG A 367 -29.56 -23.77 -3.03
CA ARG A 367 -29.91 -24.35 -1.72
C ARG A 367 -30.22 -25.85 -1.84
N ASP A 368 -30.72 -26.27 -3.00
CA ASP A 368 -30.93 -27.67 -3.36
C ASP A 368 -29.72 -28.19 -4.16
N ARG A 369 -28.81 -28.87 -3.46
CA ARG A 369 -27.53 -29.32 -4.04
C ARG A 369 -27.68 -30.43 -5.09
N GLY A 370 -28.88 -30.98 -5.30
CA GLY A 370 -29.14 -32.04 -6.28
C GLY A 370 -29.13 -31.60 -7.74
N GLU A 371 -29.19 -30.29 -8.04
CA GLU A 371 -29.25 -29.81 -9.42
C GLU A 371 -27.88 -29.74 -10.13
N TRP A 372 -26.78 -29.59 -9.38
CA TRP A 372 -25.43 -29.44 -9.96
C TRP A 372 -24.87 -30.75 -10.52
N THR A 373 -25.27 -31.89 -9.97
CA THR A 373 -24.77 -33.20 -10.37
C THR A 373 -25.38 -33.68 -11.70
N LYS A 374 -26.49 -33.10 -12.16
CA LYS A 374 -27.11 -33.38 -13.47
C LYS A 374 -26.35 -32.75 -14.66
N GLY A 375 -25.03 -32.69 -14.59
CA GLY A 375 -24.22 -32.50 -15.80
C GLY A 375 -24.48 -33.66 -16.75
N SER A 376 -24.36 -33.46 -18.05
CA SER A 376 -24.52 -34.54 -19.04
C SER A 376 -23.16 -35.04 -19.48
N LEU A 377 -23.00 -36.35 -19.72
CA LEU A 377 -21.87 -36.86 -20.51
C LEU A 377 -21.90 -36.37 -21.96
N LEU A 378 -23.04 -35.85 -22.43
CA LEU A 378 -23.20 -35.34 -23.79
C LEU A 378 -22.21 -34.21 -24.04
N GLY A 379 -21.17 -34.50 -24.81
CA GLY A 379 -20.11 -33.56 -25.19
C GLY A 379 -18.73 -33.92 -24.66
N GLU A 380 -18.61 -34.80 -23.65
CA GLU A 380 -17.32 -35.32 -23.20
C GLU A 380 -16.89 -36.55 -24.03
N ASP A 381 -15.60 -36.64 -24.33
CA ASP A 381 -15.03 -37.80 -25.01
C ASP A 381 -14.84 -38.92 -23.97
N VAL A 382 -15.83 -39.80 -23.88
CA VAL A 382 -15.82 -40.95 -22.96
C VAL A 382 -14.54 -41.77 -23.13
N GLY A 383 -13.99 -41.85 -24.35
CA GLY A 383 -12.72 -42.53 -24.62
C GLY A 383 -11.57 -41.94 -23.81
N ASN A 384 -11.48 -40.62 -23.67
CA ASN A 384 -10.48 -39.96 -22.83
C ASN A 384 -10.76 -40.21 -21.34
N LEU A 385 -12.03 -40.15 -20.94
CA LEU A 385 -12.43 -40.36 -19.54
C LEU A 385 -12.22 -41.80 -19.03
N THR A 386 -12.11 -42.78 -19.92
CA THR A 386 -11.77 -44.17 -19.60
C THR A 386 -10.36 -44.56 -20.07
N GLN A 387 -9.58 -43.64 -20.62
CA GLN A 387 -8.23 -43.92 -21.12
C GLN A 387 -7.28 -44.24 -19.96
N VAL A 388 -6.52 -45.34 -20.12
CA VAL A 388 -5.49 -45.80 -19.20
C VAL A 388 -4.21 -46.05 -20.00
N PRO A 389 -3.02 -45.62 -19.52
CA PRO A 389 -1.74 -46.03 -20.09
C PRO A 389 -1.55 -47.55 -20.12
N SER A 390 -0.90 -48.07 -21.16
CA SER A 390 -0.73 -49.52 -21.38
C SER A 390 0.11 -50.22 -20.31
N ASN A 391 0.92 -49.48 -19.55
CA ASN A 391 1.82 -49.99 -18.53
C ASN A 391 1.16 -50.17 -17.14
N LEU A 392 -0.14 -49.90 -16.96
CA LEU A 392 -0.81 -49.95 -15.64
C LEU A 392 -1.50 -51.28 -15.30
N GLY A 393 -1.01 -52.40 -15.85
CA GLY A 393 -1.61 -53.74 -15.64
C GLY A 393 -1.72 -54.14 -14.16
N ARG A 394 -0.71 -53.81 -13.33
CA ARG A 394 -0.72 -54.08 -11.88
C ARG A 394 -1.76 -53.24 -11.14
N VAL A 395 -1.93 -51.99 -11.55
CA VAL A 395 -2.94 -51.08 -10.98
C VAL A 395 -4.35 -51.59 -11.30
N GLY A 396 -4.57 -52.07 -12.53
CA GLY A 396 -5.81 -52.71 -12.93
C GLY A 396 -6.12 -53.99 -12.14
N ALA A 397 -5.12 -54.87 -11.95
CA ALA A 397 -5.28 -56.07 -11.15
C ALA A 397 -5.65 -55.76 -9.68
N LEU A 398 -4.97 -54.80 -9.06
CA LEU A 398 -5.29 -54.34 -7.71
C LEU A 398 -6.71 -53.75 -7.64
N ALA A 399 -7.10 -52.93 -8.62
CA ALA A 399 -8.45 -52.38 -8.66
C ALA A 399 -9.50 -53.49 -8.74
N SER A 400 -9.30 -54.48 -9.62
CA SER A 400 -10.22 -55.62 -9.78
C SER A 400 -10.31 -56.51 -8.52
N GLU A 401 -9.20 -56.67 -7.78
CA GLU A 401 -9.20 -57.38 -6.50
C GLU A 401 -10.05 -56.64 -5.46
N LEU A 402 -9.87 -55.32 -5.32
CA LEU A 402 -10.61 -54.49 -4.36
C LEU A 402 -12.11 -54.43 -4.68
N THR A 403 -12.48 -54.55 -5.96
CA THR A 403 -13.85 -54.41 -6.45
C THR A 403 -14.54 -55.74 -6.74
N ALA A 404 -13.92 -56.88 -6.47
CA ALA A 404 -14.42 -58.20 -6.86
C ALA A 404 -15.87 -58.47 -6.40
N ASP A 405 -16.22 -58.09 -5.16
CA ASP A 405 -17.56 -58.27 -4.60
C ASP A 405 -18.45 -57.03 -4.70
N ALA A 406 -18.09 -56.02 -5.50
CA ALA A 406 -18.87 -54.79 -5.63
C ALA A 406 -19.92 -54.94 -6.75
N ALA A 407 -21.19 -54.76 -6.39
CA ALA A 407 -22.32 -54.95 -7.32
C ALA A 407 -22.56 -53.73 -8.22
N THR A 408 -22.16 -52.53 -7.78
CA THR A 408 -22.42 -51.26 -8.48
C THR A 408 -21.15 -50.43 -8.65
N ASP A 409 -21.12 -49.55 -9.66
CA ASP A 409 -19.99 -48.63 -9.87
C ASP A 409 -19.76 -47.69 -8.69
N ARG A 410 -20.84 -47.32 -7.99
CA ARG A 410 -20.77 -46.58 -6.72
C ARG A 410 -19.98 -47.34 -5.68
N GLU A 411 -20.32 -48.61 -5.48
CA GLU A 411 -19.66 -49.46 -4.50
C GLU A 411 -18.19 -49.72 -4.88
N ARG A 412 -17.90 -49.90 -6.18
CA ARG A 412 -16.52 -49.98 -6.69
C ARG A 412 -15.72 -48.73 -6.33
N ALA A 413 -16.30 -47.56 -6.60
CA ALA A 413 -15.65 -46.29 -6.34
C ALA A 413 -15.42 -46.03 -4.85
N GLU A 414 -16.41 -46.35 -4.00
CA GLU A 414 -16.29 -46.24 -2.55
C GLU A 414 -15.20 -47.15 -1.99
N ARG A 415 -15.08 -48.40 -2.47
CA ARG A 415 -14.01 -49.32 -2.04
C ARG A 415 -12.62 -48.84 -2.45
N ILE A 416 -12.46 -48.35 -3.69
CA ILE A 416 -11.18 -47.78 -4.16
C ILE A 416 -10.78 -46.57 -3.32
N VAL A 417 -11.72 -45.65 -3.06
CA VAL A 417 -11.47 -44.47 -2.23
C VAL A 417 -11.14 -44.86 -0.79
N ALA A 418 -11.89 -45.78 -0.19
CA ALA A 418 -11.66 -46.27 1.16
C ALA A 418 -10.30 -46.97 1.29
N TYR A 419 -9.88 -47.74 0.28
CA TYR A 419 -8.56 -48.36 0.26
C TYR A 419 -7.43 -47.31 0.29
N LEU A 420 -7.52 -46.26 -0.52
CA LEU A 420 -6.49 -45.21 -0.56
C LEU A 420 -6.52 -44.31 0.69
N ARG A 421 -7.71 -43.99 1.19
CA ARG A 421 -7.93 -43.00 2.25
C ARG A 421 -7.84 -43.59 3.65
N ASP A 422 -8.43 -44.76 3.87
CA ASP A 422 -8.81 -45.28 5.19
C ASP A 422 -8.05 -46.58 5.56
N SER A 423 -7.31 -47.21 4.63
CA SER A 423 -6.60 -48.48 4.90
C SER A 423 -5.39 -48.39 5.83
N ASN A 424 -4.97 -47.18 6.23
CA ASN A 424 -3.70 -46.89 6.90
C ASN A 424 -2.43 -47.37 6.17
N THR A 425 -2.57 -47.89 4.94
CA THR A 425 -1.44 -48.34 4.11
C THR A 425 -0.67 -47.15 3.53
N PHE A 426 -1.39 -46.06 3.24
CA PHE A 426 -0.85 -44.89 2.58
C PHE A 426 -0.70 -43.71 3.55
N ARG A 427 0.41 -42.99 3.42
CA ARG A 427 0.68 -41.80 4.22
C ARG A 427 0.75 -40.55 3.36
N TYR A 428 0.10 -39.50 3.84
CA TYR A 428 0.24 -38.18 3.25
C TYR A 428 1.65 -37.61 3.51
N SER A 429 2.38 -37.21 2.45
CA SER A 429 3.74 -36.66 2.54
C SER A 429 3.99 -35.62 1.45
N LEU A 430 4.74 -34.57 1.78
CA LEU A 430 5.21 -33.55 0.81
C LEU A 430 6.55 -33.93 0.18
N THR A 431 7.31 -34.79 0.86
CA THR A 431 8.51 -35.39 0.30
C THR A 431 8.09 -36.42 -0.73
N LEU A 432 8.44 -36.16 -1.99
CA LEU A 432 8.12 -37.02 -3.13
C LEU A 432 9.00 -38.28 -3.14
N PRO A 433 8.45 -39.44 -3.53
CA PRO A 433 9.26 -40.65 -3.72
C PRO A 433 10.22 -40.48 -4.89
N LYS A 434 11.40 -41.11 -4.81
CA LYS A 434 12.33 -41.18 -5.93
C LYS A 434 11.81 -42.18 -6.96
N VAL A 435 11.58 -41.71 -8.18
CA VAL A 435 10.93 -42.50 -9.22
C VAL A 435 11.94 -43.16 -10.19
N GLU A 436 13.19 -42.66 -10.29
CA GLU A 436 14.30 -43.27 -11.06
C GLU A 436 13.92 -43.74 -12.48
N GLY A 437 13.04 -43.00 -13.17
CA GLY A 437 12.59 -43.32 -14.52
C GLY A 437 11.46 -44.36 -14.62
N ARG A 438 10.99 -44.89 -13.49
CA ARG A 438 9.81 -45.78 -13.40
C ARG A 438 8.50 -44.98 -13.45
N ASP A 439 7.37 -45.68 -13.45
CA ASP A 439 6.06 -45.02 -13.36
C ASP A 439 5.86 -44.47 -11.92
N PRO A 440 5.62 -43.16 -11.73
CA PRO A 440 5.47 -42.58 -10.40
C PRO A 440 4.28 -43.16 -9.63
N LEU A 441 3.24 -43.59 -10.35
CA LEU A 441 2.03 -44.15 -9.77
C LEU A 441 2.26 -45.55 -9.23
N GLU A 442 3.00 -46.38 -9.96
CA GLU A 442 3.37 -47.72 -9.48
C GLU A 442 4.27 -47.65 -8.24
N VAL A 443 5.26 -46.76 -8.25
CA VAL A 443 6.13 -46.54 -7.09
C VAL A 443 5.30 -46.11 -5.88
N PHE A 444 4.34 -45.19 -6.07
CA PHE A 444 3.43 -44.77 -5.00
C PHE A 444 2.57 -45.93 -4.47
N LEU A 445 1.91 -46.70 -5.34
CA LEU A 445 0.95 -47.72 -4.93
C LEU A 445 1.60 -48.94 -4.28
N PHE A 446 2.75 -49.39 -4.78
CA PHE A 446 3.31 -50.69 -4.44
C PHE A 446 4.58 -50.63 -3.59
N GLU A 447 5.32 -49.52 -3.62
CA GLU A 447 6.64 -49.42 -2.94
C GLU A 447 6.66 -48.34 -1.87
N ALA A 448 6.53 -47.06 -2.26
CA ALA A 448 6.66 -45.93 -1.38
C ALA A 448 5.48 -45.80 -0.42
N ARG A 449 4.25 -45.95 -0.92
CA ARG A 449 3.00 -45.78 -0.14
C ARG A 449 2.90 -44.43 0.57
N TYR A 450 3.58 -43.41 0.05
CA TYR A 450 3.42 -42.03 0.51
C TYR A 450 3.48 -41.05 -0.66
N GLY A 451 2.72 -39.97 -0.56
CA GLY A 451 2.64 -38.93 -1.58
C GLY A 451 1.71 -37.79 -1.15
N HIS A 452 1.57 -36.78 -2.00
CA HIS A 452 0.60 -35.71 -1.80
C HIS A 452 -0.69 -35.96 -2.58
N CYS A 453 -1.68 -35.07 -2.46
CA CYS A 453 -3.03 -35.21 -3.03
C CYS A 453 -3.08 -35.71 -4.48
N GLU A 454 -2.20 -35.23 -5.37
CA GLU A 454 -2.22 -35.70 -6.76
C GLU A 454 -1.91 -37.19 -6.94
N TYR A 455 -1.06 -37.78 -6.09
CA TYR A 455 -0.78 -39.21 -6.17
C TYR A 455 -2.02 -40.02 -5.79
N PHE A 456 -2.74 -39.58 -4.75
CA PHE A 456 -3.99 -40.18 -4.33
C PHE A 456 -5.08 -40.02 -5.39
N SER A 457 -5.28 -38.81 -5.92
CA SER A 457 -6.30 -38.55 -6.94
C SER A 457 -5.98 -39.27 -8.25
N THR A 458 -4.72 -39.28 -8.68
CA THR A 458 -4.29 -40.02 -9.88
C THR A 458 -4.45 -41.53 -9.70
N ALA A 459 -4.12 -42.07 -8.53
CA ALA A 459 -4.29 -43.49 -8.23
C ALA A 459 -5.76 -43.89 -8.28
N ALA A 460 -6.62 -43.14 -7.59
CA ALA A 460 -8.06 -43.37 -7.63
C ALA A 460 -8.60 -43.27 -9.06
N ALA A 461 -8.20 -42.24 -9.81
CA ALA A 461 -8.65 -42.05 -11.18
C ALA A 461 -8.25 -43.23 -12.08
N MET A 462 -6.99 -43.67 -12.04
CA MET A 462 -6.54 -44.81 -12.85
C MET A 462 -7.18 -46.13 -12.42
N MET A 463 -7.34 -46.37 -11.11
CA MET A 463 -8.06 -47.54 -10.61
C MET A 463 -9.51 -47.56 -11.12
N LEU A 464 -10.24 -46.45 -11.03
CA LEU A 464 -11.61 -46.33 -11.53
C LEU A 464 -11.71 -46.57 -13.04
N ARG A 465 -10.80 -45.97 -13.82
CA ARG A 465 -10.77 -46.14 -15.27
C ARG A 465 -10.46 -47.57 -15.70
N THR A 466 -9.63 -48.31 -14.96
CA THR A 466 -9.38 -49.73 -15.25
C THR A 466 -10.63 -50.61 -15.05
N GLN A 467 -11.57 -50.15 -14.21
CA GLN A 467 -12.88 -50.79 -14.01
C GLN A 467 -13.95 -50.28 -15.00
N GLY A 468 -13.57 -49.47 -16.00
CA GLY A 468 -14.47 -48.92 -17.01
C GLY A 468 -15.29 -47.71 -16.55
N ILE A 469 -15.02 -47.14 -15.37
CA ILE A 469 -15.78 -46.01 -14.83
C ILE A 469 -15.21 -44.70 -15.42
N PRO A 470 -15.98 -43.92 -16.19
CA PRO A 470 -15.51 -42.65 -16.77
C PRO A 470 -15.15 -41.67 -15.64
N THR A 471 -13.92 -41.18 -15.67
CA THR A 471 -13.34 -40.47 -14.53
C THR A 471 -12.44 -39.33 -15.00
N ARG A 472 -12.44 -38.20 -14.30
CA ARG A 472 -11.52 -37.08 -14.53
C ARG A 472 -10.85 -36.64 -13.25
N ASN A 473 -9.62 -36.15 -13.37
CA ASN A 473 -8.91 -35.54 -12.26
C ASN A 473 -9.21 -34.04 -12.20
N VAL A 474 -9.37 -33.47 -11.02
CA VAL A 474 -9.75 -32.07 -10.83
C VAL A 474 -8.77 -31.40 -9.89
N SER A 475 -8.31 -30.21 -10.27
CA SER A 475 -7.51 -29.32 -9.44
C SER A 475 -8.30 -28.08 -9.05
N GLY A 476 -8.17 -27.70 -7.78
CA GLY A 476 -8.84 -26.55 -7.20
C GLY A 476 -8.25 -26.20 -5.85
N PHE A 477 -9.07 -25.62 -4.98
CA PHE A 477 -8.70 -25.37 -3.59
C PHE A 477 -9.66 -26.12 -2.66
N LEU A 478 -9.12 -26.67 -1.57
CA LEU A 478 -9.93 -27.31 -0.53
C LEU A 478 -9.49 -26.79 0.85
N GLY A 479 -10.45 -26.29 1.63
CA GLY A 479 -10.24 -25.82 2.99
C GLY A 479 -10.41 -24.31 3.10
N GLY A 480 -9.36 -23.61 3.51
CA GLY A 480 -9.36 -22.17 3.73
C GLY A 480 -9.47 -21.80 5.22
N SER A 481 -8.92 -20.64 5.53
CA SER A 481 -8.86 -20.10 6.89
C SER A 481 -9.78 -18.91 7.05
N TYR A 482 -10.63 -18.91 8.08
CA TYR A 482 -11.51 -17.77 8.34
C TYR A 482 -10.72 -16.57 8.86
N ASN A 483 -10.80 -15.46 8.12
CA ASN A 483 -10.21 -14.18 8.50
C ASN A 483 -11.27 -13.30 9.20
N ARG A 484 -11.22 -13.30 10.53
CA ARG A 484 -12.13 -12.51 11.39
C ARG A 484 -12.04 -10.99 11.21
N TYR A 485 -10.95 -10.48 10.64
CA TYR A 485 -10.80 -9.03 10.44
C TYR A 485 -11.44 -8.58 9.14
N GLY A 486 -11.63 -9.49 8.18
CA GLY A 486 -12.17 -9.20 6.86
C GLY A 486 -13.54 -9.83 6.58
N ASP A 487 -14.01 -10.72 7.45
CA ASP A 487 -15.26 -11.49 7.30
C ASP A 487 -15.31 -12.34 6.02
N TYR A 488 -14.21 -13.05 5.72
CA TYR A 488 -14.09 -13.97 4.59
C TYR A 488 -13.24 -15.19 4.92
N TYR A 489 -13.41 -16.26 4.15
CA TYR A 489 -12.50 -17.39 4.10
C TYR A 489 -11.38 -17.09 3.11
N ALA A 490 -10.14 -17.15 3.58
CA ALA A 490 -8.93 -16.98 2.79
C ALA A 490 -8.40 -18.36 2.38
N LEU A 491 -8.41 -18.65 1.08
CA LEU A 491 -7.73 -19.81 0.52
C LEU A 491 -6.37 -19.37 -0.02
N ARG A 492 -5.34 -20.08 0.41
CA ARG A 492 -3.93 -19.84 0.09
C ARG A 492 -3.48 -20.80 -0.99
N ARG A 493 -2.33 -20.51 -1.60
CA ARG A 493 -1.66 -21.43 -2.52
C ARG A 493 -1.43 -22.81 -1.88
N ALA A 494 -1.05 -22.82 -0.60
CA ALA A 494 -0.96 -24.04 0.20
C ALA A 494 -2.24 -24.91 0.26
N ASP A 495 -3.41 -24.30 0.07
CA ASP A 495 -4.71 -24.98 0.10
C ASP A 495 -5.07 -25.63 -1.25
N ALA A 496 -4.19 -25.53 -2.25
CA ALA A 496 -4.35 -26.22 -3.53
C ALA A 496 -4.55 -27.72 -3.30
N HIS A 497 -5.51 -28.28 -4.03
CA HIS A 497 -5.94 -29.66 -3.87
C HIS A 497 -6.31 -30.30 -5.20
N SER A 498 -6.09 -31.61 -5.27
CA SER A 498 -6.56 -32.45 -6.36
C SER A 498 -7.45 -33.57 -5.84
N TRP A 499 -8.56 -33.81 -6.55
CA TRP A 499 -9.55 -34.86 -6.27
C TRP A 499 -10.10 -35.42 -7.57
N VAL A 500 -10.97 -36.42 -7.47
CA VAL A 500 -11.51 -37.13 -8.63
C VAL A 500 -13.00 -36.84 -8.79
N GLU A 501 -13.47 -36.72 -10.03
CA GLU A 501 -14.88 -36.77 -10.37
C GLU A 501 -15.13 -38.01 -11.25
N ALA A 502 -16.03 -38.88 -10.82
CA ALA A 502 -16.41 -40.10 -11.54
C ALA A 502 -17.86 -40.03 -11.99
N TRP A 503 -18.15 -40.53 -13.19
CA TRP A 503 -19.50 -40.62 -13.70
C TRP A 503 -20.19 -41.90 -13.21
N ILE A 504 -21.18 -41.74 -12.33
CA ILE A 504 -21.87 -42.84 -11.65
C ILE A 504 -23.37 -42.51 -11.62
N ASP A 505 -24.24 -43.47 -11.91
CA ASP A 505 -25.70 -43.30 -11.86
C ASP A 505 -26.23 -42.09 -12.68
N ASN A 506 -25.65 -41.85 -13.85
CA ASN A 506 -25.95 -40.71 -14.74
C ASN A 506 -25.68 -39.32 -14.15
N HIS A 507 -24.72 -39.21 -13.23
CA HIS A 507 -24.28 -37.93 -12.73
C HIS A 507 -22.79 -37.94 -12.33
N TRP A 508 -22.18 -36.77 -12.25
CA TRP A 508 -20.83 -36.64 -11.71
C TRP A 508 -20.85 -36.79 -10.18
N VAL A 509 -19.94 -37.60 -9.65
CA VAL A 509 -19.72 -37.83 -8.21
C VAL A 509 -18.31 -37.40 -7.86
N THR A 510 -18.17 -36.46 -6.93
CA THR A 510 -16.88 -36.03 -6.41
C THR A 510 -16.36 -36.99 -5.35
N LEU A 511 -15.15 -37.49 -5.56
CA LEU A 511 -14.47 -38.49 -4.74
C LEU A 511 -13.10 -37.93 -4.30
N ASP A 512 -12.84 -37.90 -2.99
CA ASP A 512 -11.55 -37.50 -2.45
C ASP A 512 -10.86 -38.70 -1.78
N PRO A 513 -9.84 -39.29 -2.42
CA PRO A 513 -9.06 -40.42 -1.88
C PRO A 513 -8.00 -40.00 -0.86
N THR A 514 -7.88 -38.70 -0.54
CA THR A 514 -6.79 -38.20 0.30
C THR A 514 -7.10 -38.41 1.79
N PRO A 515 -6.17 -38.99 2.59
CA PRO A 515 -6.38 -39.24 4.02
C PRO A 515 -6.76 -37.99 4.84
N PRO A 516 -7.63 -38.12 5.87
CA PRO A 516 -8.11 -37.00 6.69
C PRO A 516 -7.02 -36.28 7.49
N ALA A 517 -5.86 -36.90 7.72
CA ALA A 517 -4.70 -36.29 8.40
C ALA A 517 -4.28 -34.95 7.77
N ARG A 518 -4.67 -34.71 6.52
CA ARG A 518 -4.51 -33.44 5.82
C ARG A 518 -5.45 -32.32 6.30
N ASN A 519 -6.66 -32.61 6.77
CA ASN A 519 -7.63 -31.60 7.22
C ASN A 519 -7.11 -30.76 8.41
N ALA A 520 -6.04 -31.23 9.08
CA ALA A 520 -5.32 -30.51 10.12
C ALA A 520 -4.17 -29.62 9.60
N VAL A 521 -3.84 -29.66 8.30
CA VAL A 521 -2.61 -29.07 7.73
C VAL A 521 -2.95 -27.96 6.74
N GLY A 522 -3.36 -26.81 7.28
CA GLY A 522 -3.00 -25.50 6.73
C GLY A 522 -1.68 -25.02 7.38
N PRO A 523 -1.06 -23.91 6.95
CA PRO A 523 0.14 -23.40 7.61
C PRO A 523 -0.10 -23.27 9.11
N ALA A 524 0.77 -23.89 9.92
CA ALA A 524 0.60 -23.98 11.36
C ALA A 524 0.25 -22.60 11.94
N ARG A 525 -0.83 -22.53 12.73
CA ARG A 525 -1.22 -21.32 13.45
C ARG A 525 -0.06 -20.93 14.38
N THR A 526 0.72 -19.97 13.90
CA THR A 526 1.88 -19.42 14.59
C THR A 526 1.44 -18.17 15.34
N TRP A 527 2.23 -17.72 16.31
CA TRP A 527 1.91 -16.51 17.08
C TRP A 527 1.77 -15.24 16.21
N PHE A 528 2.31 -15.24 14.99
CA PHE A 528 2.16 -14.16 14.00
C PHE A 528 0.94 -14.27 13.08
N SER A 529 0.17 -15.35 13.11
CA SER A 529 -1.01 -15.51 12.24
C SER A 529 -2.06 -14.39 12.39
N PRO A 530 -2.42 -13.93 13.61
CA PRO A 530 -3.37 -12.83 13.76
C PRO A 530 -2.92 -11.51 13.13
N ILE A 531 -1.60 -11.24 13.11
CA ILE A 531 -1.04 -10.05 12.47
C ILE A 531 -1.11 -10.18 10.95
N ARG A 532 -0.76 -11.37 10.41
CA ARG A 532 -0.86 -11.64 8.97
C ARG A 532 -2.30 -11.55 8.47
N ASP A 533 -3.25 -12.10 9.21
CA ASP A 533 -4.67 -12.03 8.85
C ASP A 533 -5.19 -10.59 8.90
N PHE A 534 -4.75 -9.79 9.89
CA PHE A 534 -5.05 -8.36 9.94
C PHE A 534 -4.45 -7.60 8.74
N LEU A 535 -3.18 -7.86 8.40
CA LEU A 535 -2.51 -7.23 7.26
C LEU A 535 -3.15 -7.62 5.93
N ASP A 536 -3.55 -8.88 5.74
CA ASP A 536 -4.30 -9.34 4.57
C ASP A 536 -5.65 -8.61 4.48
N ALA A 537 -6.42 -8.57 5.57
CA ALA A 537 -7.69 -7.85 5.61
C ALA A 537 -7.52 -6.34 5.34
N ALA A 538 -6.47 -5.72 5.87
CA ALA A 538 -6.12 -4.33 5.60
C ALA A 538 -5.75 -4.13 4.12
N ARG A 539 -4.94 -5.02 3.52
CA ARG A 539 -4.58 -5.01 2.11
C ARG A 539 -5.81 -5.19 1.21
N THR A 540 -6.70 -6.11 1.52
CA THR A 540 -7.95 -6.34 0.77
C THR A 540 -8.88 -5.13 0.88
N ARG A 541 -9.02 -4.54 2.07
CA ARG A 541 -9.79 -3.30 2.24
C ARG A 541 -9.18 -2.15 1.46
N TRP A 542 -7.86 -1.97 1.52
CA TRP A 542 -7.15 -0.95 0.75
C TRP A 542 -7.36 -1.16 -0.76
N SER A 543 -7.18 -2.38 -1.25
CA SER A 543 -7.42 -2.73 -2.65
C SER A 543 -8.87 -2.43 -3.05
N LYS A 544 -9.86 -2.84 -2.25
CA LYS A 544 -11.28 -2.64 -2.55
C LYS A 544 -11.74 -1.18 -2.44
N GLN A 545 -11.28 -0.45 -1.44
CA GLN A 545 -11.79 0.88 -1.08
C GLN A 545 -10.95 2.03 -1.63
N VAL A 546 -9.65 1.83 -1.86
CA VAL A 546 -8.70 2.88 -2.28
C VAL A 546 -8.22 2.65 -3.70
N VAL A 547 -7.75 1.44 -4.02
CA VAL A 547 -7.26 1.11 -5.38
C VAL A 547 -8.43 0.94 -6.36
N GLY A 548 -9.47 0.21 -5.95
CA GLY A 548 -10.72 0.00 -6.68
C GLY A 548 -11.78 1.07 -6.44
N TYR A 549 -11.40 2.26 -5.94
CA TYR A 549 -12.32 3.38 -5.78
C TYR A 549 -12.78 3.90 -7.15
N ASP A 550 -13.83 3.27 -7.68
CA ASP A 550 -14.38 3.51 -9.01
C ASP A 550 -15.39 4.68 -9.03
N LEU A 551 -15.53 5.30 -10.21
CA LEU A 551 -16.49 6.35 -10.54
C LEU A 551 -17.94 6.01 -10.13
N ARG A 552 -18.34 4.72 -10.07
CA ARG A 552 -19.64 4.29 -9.54
C ARG A 552 -19.81 4.53 -8.03
N THR A 553 -18.78 4.28 -7.23
CA THR A 553 -18.82 4.56 -5.77
C THR A 553 -18.92 6.06 -5.53
N GLN A 554 -18.22 6.84 -6.36
CA GLN A 554 -18.22 8.30 -6.30
C GLN A 554 -19.56 8.89 -6.75
N THR A 555 -20.14 8.48 -7.89
CA THR A 555 -21.44 8.97 -8.36
C THR A 555 -22.58 8.63 -7.41
N ASN A 556 -22.56 7.44 -6.78
CA ASN A 556 -23.53 7.07 -5.75
C ASN A 556 -23.35 7.89 -4.46
N ALA A 557 -22.11 8.17 -4.04
CA ALA A 557 -21.84 9.04 -2.90
C ALA A 557 -22.22 10.51 -3.18
N LEU A 558 -21.92 11.01 -4.39
CA LEU A 558 -22.27 12.36 -4.83
C LEU A 558 -23.78 12.53 -4.91
N ARG A 559 -24.52 11.57 -5.49
CA ARG A 559 -26.00 11.58 -5.51
C ARG A 559 -26.60 11.53 -4.11
N LYS A 560 -25.99 10.81 -3.16
CA LYS A 560 -26.43 10.78 -1.75
C LYS A 560 -26.11 12.09 -1.03
N ALA A 561 -24.94 12.68 -1.27
CA ALA A 561 -24.55 13.99 -0.71
C ALA A 561 -25.40 15.14 -1.28
N PHE A 562 -25.70 15.11 -2.58
CA PHE A 562 -26.59 16.10 -3.21
C PHE A 562 -28.02 15.98 -2.70
N ARG A 563 -28.51 14.76 -2.46
CA ARG A 563 -29.80 14.49 -1.80
C ARG A 563 -29.81 14.97 -0.35
N PHE A 564 -28.76 14.71 0.42
CA PHE A 564 -28.64 15.21 1.79
C PHE A 564 -28.57 16.74 1.85
N ALA A 565 -27.76 17.35 0.98
CA ALA A 565 -27.67 18.80 0.85
C ALA A 565 -29.00 19.42 0.38
N SER A 566 -29.78 18.74 -0.46
CA SER A 566 -31.14 19.17 -0.79
C SER A 566 -32.10 19.01 0.39
N THR A 567 -32.00 17.95 1.18
CA THR A 567 -32.83 17.74 2.38
C THR A 567 -32.55 18.81 3.44
N VAL A 568 -31.27 19.08 3.73
CA VAL A 568 -30.85 20.13 4.66
C VAL A 568 -31.28 21.51 4.16
N ARG A 569 -31.08 21.80 2.87
CA ARG A 569 -31.52 23.07 2.25
C ARG A 569 -33.05 23.24 2.26
N ASN A 570 -33.81 22.16 2.09
CA ASN A 570 -35.27 22.19 2.14
C ASN A 570 -35.79 22.34 3.58
N PHE A 571 -35.09 21.75 4.55
CA PHE A 571 -35.31 21.94 5.98
C PHE A 571 -35.09 23.40 6.41
N PHE A 572 -33.99 24.03 5.98
CA PHE A 572 -33.72 25.45 6.25
C PHE A 572 -34.60 26.42 5.47
N ARG A 573 -35.26 25.98 4.38
CA ARG A 573 -36.21 26.80 3.60
C ARG A 573 -37.68 26.64 4.04
N GLY A 574 -37.95 25.96 5.15
CA GLY A 574 -39.30 25.92 5.75
C GLY A 574 -40.36 25.20 4.93
N LYS A 575 -39.98 24.32 3.99
CA LYS A 575 -40.96 23.44 3.31
C LYS A 575 -41.09 22.15 4.11
N SER A 576 -42.17 22.04 4.89
CA SER A 576 -42.53 20.81 5.60
C SER A 576 -42.66 19.63 4.64
N ALA A 577 -42.03 18.54 5.02
CA ALA A 577 -41.96 17.27 4.30
C ALA A 577 -43.31 16.53 4.34
N HIS A 578 -44.35 17.07 3.67
CA HIS A 578 -45.64 16.39 3.58
C HIS A 578 -45.96 15.76 2.21
N ASP A 579 -45.05 15.85 1.23
CA ASP A 579 -45.31 15.35 -0.12
C ASP A 579 -44.21 14.42 -0.67
N THR A 580 -43.72 13.52 0.18
CA THR A 580 -42.80 12.44 -0.26
C THR A 580 -43.33 11.08 0.19
N ARG A 581 -44.57 10.79 -0.20
CA ARG A 581 -45.13 9.43 -0.20
C ARG A 581 -44.96 8.87 -1.62
N GLY A 582 -43.80 8.26 -1.86
CA GLY A 582 -43.51 7.58 -3.11
C GLY A 582 -42.28 6.68 -2.95
N ASN A 583 -42.54 5.38 -2.83
CA ASN A 583 -41.59 4.27 -2.81
C ASN A 583 -40.65 4.18 -1.61
N ILE A 584 -41.19 3.71 -0.48
CA ILE A 584 -40.47 2.86 0.47
C ILE A 584 -40.90 1.42 0.18
N ALA A 585 -40.22 0.80 -0.78
CA ALA A 585 -40.16 -0.64 -0.92
C ALA A 585 -38.69 -0.99 -1.19
N ASP A 586 -38.18 -1.93 -0.40
CA ASP A 586 -36.83 -2.49 -0.39
C ASP A 586 -35.65 -1.56 -0.13
N THR A 587 -35.10 -1.67 1.07
CA THR A 587 -33.68 -2.02 1.26
C THR A 587 -33.41 -2.26 2.75
N ASN A 588 -33.43 -3.52 3.15
CA ASN A 588 -32.71 -3.98 4.34
C ASN A 588 -31.20 -3.88 4.06
N ASP A 589 -30.62 -2.70 4.24
CA ASP A 589 -29.17 -2.49 4.16
C ASP A 589 -28.67 -1.68 5.36
N THR A 590 -28.73 -2.33 6.53
CA THR A 590 -28.20 -1.87 7.83
C THR A 590 -26.68 -1.59 7.78
N THR A 591 -26.00 -2.05 6.73
CA THR A 591 -24.58 -1.79 6.44
C THR A 591 -24.31 -0.39 5.85
N SER A 592 -25.28 0.22 5.14
CA SER A 592 -25.09 1.52 4.47
C SER A 592 -25.04 2.68 5.47
N ASN A 593 -25.85 2.66 6.54
CA ASN A 593 -25.91 3.76 7.51
C ASN A 593 -24.66 3.87 8.39
N ARG A 594 -24.01 2.76 8.73
CA ARG A 594 -22.73 2.77 9.46
C ARG A 594 -21.63 3.44 8.65
N SER A 595 -21.57 3.22 7.33
CA SER A 595 -20.58 3.87 6.46
C SER A 595 -20.80 5.38 6.32
N LEU A 596 -22.05 5.84 6.37
CA LEU A 596 -22.41 7.26 6.35
C LEU A 596 -22.03 7.95 7.66
N LEU A 597 -22.35 7.33 8.80
CA LEU A 597 -21.96 7.80 10.13
C LEU A 597 -20.45 7.90 10.28
N VAL A 598 -19.70 6.91 9.77
CA VAL A 598 -18.23 6.94 9.77
C VAL A 598 -17.71 8.10 8.91
N ARG A 599 -18.29 8.37 7.73
CA ARG A 599 -17.86 9.48 6.85
C ARG A 599 -18.21 10.86 7.43
N VAL A 600 -19.37 11.00 8.06
CA VAL A 600 -19.77 12.22 8.80
C VAL A 600 -18.89 12.42 10.03
N ALA A 601 -18.54 11.34 10.74
CA ALA A 601 -17.61 11.38 11.86
C ALA A 601 -16.20 11.78 11.42
N ILE A 602 -15.72 11.29 10.26
CA ILE A 602 -14.44 11.72 9.69
C ILE A 602 -14.50 13.22 9.35
N PHE A 603 -15.56 13.70 8.69
CA PHE A 603 -15.70 15.13 8.37
C PHE A 603 -15.77 16.02 9.64
N GLY A 604 -16.52 15.58 10.65
CA GLY A 604 -16.58 16.24 11.95
C GLY A 604 -15.23 16.23 12.68
N PHE A 605 -14.47 15.14 12.58
CA PHE A 605 -13.11 15.04 13.13
C PHE A 605 -12.13 15.99 12.44
N VAL A 606 -12.22 16.15 11.11
CA VAL A 606 -11.42 17.14 10.36
C VAL A 606 -11.73 18.56 10.83
N LEU A 607 -13.00 18.90 11.00
CA LEU A 607 -13.41 20.22 11.51
C LEU A 607 -12.96 20.44 12.96
N LEU A 608 -13.01 19.42 13.81
CA LEU A 608 -12.53 19.47 15.19
C LEU A 608 -11.00 19.65 15.24
N ALA A 609 -10.26 18.93 14.38
CA ALA A 609 -8.81 19.08 14.25
C ALA A 609 -8.42 20.48 13.75
N LEU A 610 -9.19 21.05 12.81
CA LEU A 610 -9.02 22.42 12.33
C LEU A 610 -9.31 23.45 13.45
N ALA A 611 -10.35 23.23 14.26
CA ALA A 611 -10.67 24.08 15.40
C ALA A 611 -9.60 23.99 16.51
N LEU A 612 -9.11 22.78 16.81
CA LEU A 612 -8.00 22.55 17.75
C LEU A 612 -6.70 23.19 17.25
N MET A 613 -6.44 23.16 15.94
CA MET A 613 -5.32 23.86 15.32
C MET A 613 -5.43 25.37 15.51
N VAL A 614 -6.59 25.98 15.22
CA VAL A 614 -6.81 27.42 15.44
C VAL A 614 -6.63 27.77 16.92
N PHE A 615 -7.10 26.91 17.83
CA PHE A 615 -6.92 27.06 19.27
C PHE A 615 -5.45 26.99 19.68
N LEU A 616 -4.70 25.99 19.21
CA LEU A 616 -3.27 25.84 19.50
C LEU A 616 -2.46 27.00 18.94
N VAL A 617 -2.70 27.42 17.69
CA VAL A 617 -2.06 28.60 17.10
C VAL A 617 -2.36 29.87 17.90
N ARG A 618 -3.62 30.06 18.33
CA ARG A 618 -3.99 31.20 19.20
C ARG A 618 -3.33 31.12 20.57
N ARG A 619 -3.21 29.93 21.16
CA ARG A 619 -2.54 29.70 22.45
C ARG A 619 -1.04 29.94 22.36
N PHE A 620 -0.39 29.50 21.30
CA PHE A 620 1.03 29.76 21.04
C PHE A 620 1.29 31.24 20.74
N ARG A 621 0.42 31.92 19.98
CA ARG A 621 0.48 33.38 19.80
C ARG A 621 0.30 34.15 21.11
N ARG A 622 -0.58 33.68 22.02
CA ARG A 622 -0.72 34.23 23.38
C ARG A 622 0.52 34.01 24.24
N SER A 623 1.06 32.79 24.24
CA SER A 623 2.26 32.44 25.02
C SER A 623 3.53 33.12 24.49
N ALA A 624 3.63 33.38 23.19
CA ALA A 624 4.69 34.21 22.60
C ALA A 624 4.57 35.68 23.06
N ARG A 625 3.35 36.25 23.07
CA ARG A 625 3.09 37.60 23.63
C ARG A 625 3.36 37.70 25.12
N GLU A 626 3.13 36.64 25.89
CA GLU A 626 3.45 36.58 27.34
C GLU A 626 4.95 36.39 27.60
N ARG A 627 5.69 35.71 26.72
CA ARG A 627 7.16 35.54 26.82
C ARG A 627 7.97 36.71 26.27
N GLU A 628 7.33 37.58 25.48
CA GLU A 628 7.83 38.92 25.14
C GLU A 628 7.68 39.93 26.29
N ALA A 629 7.32 39.48 27.50
CA ALA A 629 7.44 40.28 28.69
C ALA A 629 8.92 40.57 28.95
N ILE A 630 9.36 41.72 28.44
CA ILE A 630 10.65 42.35 28.71
C ILE A 630 10.98 42.15 30.21
N PRO A 631 12.19 41.64 30.55
CA PRO A 631 12.63 41.52 31.94
C PRO A 631 12.36 42.84 32.69
N PRO A 632 12.05 42.83 34.00
CA PRO A 632 11.71 44.05 34.74
C PRO A 632 12.71 45.21 34.52
N GLN A 633 13.99 44.87 34.37
CA GLN A 633 15.10 45.79 34.10
C GLN A 633 15.10 46.33 32.65
N GLY A 634 14.70 45.53 31.65
CA GLY A 634 14.56 46.00 30.26
C GLY A 634 13.35 46.93 30.06
N ARG A 635 12.28 46.82 30.87
CA ARG A 635 11.15 47.77 30.85
C ARG A 635 11.55 49.16 31.31
N ALA A 636 12.56 49.24 32.18
CA ALA A 636 13.13 50.51 32.60
C ALA A 636 13.93 51.15 31.45
N ALA A 637 14.72 50.36 30.71
CA ALA A 637 15.45 50.82 29.52
C ALA A 637 14.51 51.36 28.43
N VAL A 638 13.40 50.66 28.15
CA VAL A 638 12.37 51.11 27.19
C VAL A 638 11.74 52.44 27.62
N ARG A 639 11.44 52.61 28.91
CA ARG A 639 10.90 53.88 29.42
C ARG A 639 11.88 55.04 29.25
N VAL A 640 13.15 54.83 29.58
CA VAL A 640 14.19 55.87 29.41
C VAL A 640 14.38 56.21 27.93
N TYR A 641 14.29 55.23 27.03
CA TYR A 641 14.36 55.49 25.59
C TYR A 641 13.14 56.26 25.07
N HIS A 642 11.92 55.97 25.54
CA HIS A 642 10.76 56.81 25.21
C HIS A 642 10.87 58.23 25.78
N GLU A 643 11.44 58.40 26.98
CA GLU A 643 11.73 59.74 27.53
C GLU A 643 12.72 60.49 26.63
N LEU A 644 13.71 59.80 26.04
CA LEU A 644 14.62 60.36 25.03
C LEU A 644 13.89 60.75 23.74
N GLU A 645 13.03 59.88 23.20
CA GLU A 645 12.24 60.18 22.00
C GLU A 645 11.38 61.43 22.19
N SER A 646 10.69 61.55 23.34
CA SER A 646 9.92 62.76 23.67
C SER A 646 10.80 64.00 23.90
N ALA A 647 12.07 63.84 24.27
CA ALA A 647 13.02 64.95 24.37
C ALA A 647 13.49 65.40 22.97
N LEU A 648 13.77 64.46 22.07
CA LEU A 648 14.17 64.73 20.69
C LEU A 648 13.03 65.33 19.86
N GLU A 649 11.80 64.84 20.04
CA GLU A 649 10.59 65.40 19.43
C GLU A 649 10.39 66.87 19.83
N ARG A 650 10.58 67.21 21.11
CA ARG A 650 10.53 68.59 21.60
C ARG A 650 11.64 69.49 21.05
N ARG A 651 12.76 68.89 20.62
CA ARG A 651 13.87 69.60 19.95
C ARG A 651 13.72 69.67 18.43
N GLY A 652 12.63 69.14 17.87
CA GLY A 652 12.31 69.21 16.45
C GLY A 652 12.93 68.11 15.60
N VAL A 653 13.50 67.06 16.22
CA VAL A 653 14.13 65.92 15.53
C VAL A 653 13.48 64.59 15.95
N PRO A 654 12.19 64.37 15.63
CA PRO A 654 11.50 63.13 15.96
C PRO A 654 12.04 61.95 15.13
N ARG A 655 12.00 60.75 15.71
CA ARG A 655 12.29 59.51 14.96
C ARG A 655 11.09 59.15 14.08
N GLU A 656 11.33 58.97 12.78
CA GLU A 656 10.26 58.59 11.86
C GLU A 656 9.76 57.15 12.07
N PRO A 657 8.47 56.87 11.78
CA PRO A 657 7.91 55.53 11.83
C PRO A 657 8.57 54.62 10.78
N GLY A 658 9.49 53.75 11.20
CA GLY A 658 10.19 52.80 10.33
C GLY A 658 11.72 52.85 10.45
N VAL A 659 12.26 53.96 10.97
CA VAL A 659 13.70 54.14 11.20
C VAL A 659 14.11 53.48 12.52
N THR A 660 15.16 52.68 12.51
CA THR A 660 15.65 52.03 13.75
C THR A 660 16.33 53.02 14.69
N PRO A 661 16.39 52.75 16.01
CA PRO A 661 17.12 53.57 16.97
C PRO A 661 18.58 53.89 16.59
N LEU A 662 19.27 52.96 15.94
CA LEU A 662 20.68 53.14 15.54
C LEU A 662 20.79 54.01 14.27
N GLU A 663 19.93 53.80 13.28
CA GLU A 663 19.87 54.66 12.09
C GLU A 663 19.49 56.10 12.46
N HIS A 664 18.57 56.28 13.41
CA HIS A 664 18.22 57.62 13.90
C HIS A 664 19.40 58.30 14.60
N LEU A 665 20.18 57.54 15.38
CA LEU A 665 21.40 58.04 16.01
C LEU A 665 22.45 58.44 14.95
N GLU A 666 22.68 57.60 13.94
CA GLU A 666 23.61 57.89 12.83
C GLU A 666 23.19 59.15 12.06
N HIS A 667 21.89 59.34 11.86
CA HIS A 667 21.35 60.56 11.28
C HIS A 667 21.64 61.82 12.13
N LEU A 668 21.44 61.73 13.45
CA LEU A 668 21.73 62.83 14.38
C LEU A 668 23.24 63.15 14.46
N GLU A 669 24.10 62.13 14.31
CA GLU A 669 25.55 62.28 14.20
C GLU A 669 25.92 63.04 12.92
N GLY A 670 25.29 62.72 11.78
CA GLY A 670 25.46 63.43 10.52
C GLY A 670 25.01 64.90 10.55
N LEU A 671 24.03 65.23 11.40
CA LEU A 671 23.52 66.59 11.62
C LEU A 671 24.33 67.40 12.65
N ALA A 672 25.39 66.83 13.23
CA ALA A 672 26.16 67.43 14.32
C ALA A 672 25.27 67.93 15.48
N PHE A 673 24.25 67.13 15.83
CA PHE A 673 23.27 67.51 16.85
C PHE A 673 23.92 67.70 18.24
N ASP A 674 23.64 68.85 18.85
CA ASP A 674 24.14 69.21 20.19
C ASP A 674 23.55 68.26 21.26
N GLY A 675 24.40 67.40 21.83
CA GLY A 675 24.01 66.33 22.76
C GLY A 675 24.00 64.91 22.15
N VAL A 676 24.58 64.71 20.96
CA VAL A 676 24.70 63.38 20.31
C VAL A 676 25.32 62.32 21.20
N ASP A 677 26.32 62.65 22.03
CA ASP A 677 26.97 61.67 22.90
C ASP A 677 26.02 61.11 23.97
N ASP A 678 25.12 61.96 24.48
CA ASP A 678 24.07 61.56 25.42
C ASP A 678 23.00 60.69 24.73
N VAL A 679 22.65 61.00 23.47
CA VAL A 679 21.75 60.18 22.63
C VAL A 679 22.39 58.82 22.34
N ARG A 680 23.69 58.79 22.03
CA ARG A 680 24.49 57.58 21.77
C ARG A 680 24.50 56.67 22.99
N GLU A 681 24.80 57.21 24.17
CA GLU A 681 24.85 56.46 25.43
C GLU A 681 23.51 55.76 25.72
N VAL A 682 22.39 56.49 25.62
CA VAL A 682 21.04 55.98 25.90
C VAL A 682 20.60 54.97 24.85
N THR A 683 20.88 55.22 23.56
CA THR A 683 20.52 54.32 22.46
C THR A 683 21.29 52.99 22.56
N GLN A 684 22.59 53.02 22.82
CA GLN A 684 23.40 51.81 23.00
C GLN A 684 22.99 51.03 24.26
N ALA A 685 22.64 51.71 25.35
CA ALA A 685 22.12 51.05 26.55
C ALA A 685 20.76 50.40 26.31
N TYR A 686 19.87 51.05 25.56
CA TYR A 686 18.57 50.51 25.14
C TYR A 686 18.75 49.25 24.28
N VAL A 687 19.60 49.29 23.25
CA VAL A 687 19.84 48.15 22.36
C VAL A 687 20.42 46.97 23.15
N ARG A 688 21.41 47.22 24.02
CA ARG A 688 22.00 46.18 24.89
C ARG A 688 20.99 45.57 25.86
N ALA A 689 20.13 46.38 26.47
CA ALA A 689 19.16 45.90 27.45
C ALA A 689 17.92 45.22 26.81
N ARG A 690 17.56 45.62 25.58
CA ARG A 690 16.39 45.08 24.87
C ARG A 690 16.70 43.79 24.11
N PHE A 691 17.91 43.69 23.54
CA PHE A 691 18.32 42.57 22.67
C PHE A 691 19.48 41.73 23.24
N GLY A 692 20.16 42.19 24.30
CA GLY A 692 21.19 41.44 25.02
C GLY A 692 20.66 40.76 26.29
N ARG A 693 21.49 39.89 26.90
CA ARG A 693 21.16 39.16 28.15
C ARG A 693 21.50 39.93 29.43
N SER A 694 22.05 41.14 29.32
CA SER A 694 22.53 41.96 30.44
C SER A 694 21.52 43.06 30.76
N GLY A 695 20.97 43.07 31.97
CA GLY A 695 20.10 44.15 32.43
C GLY A 695 20.88 45.38 32.89
N LEU A 696 20.20 46.53 33.02
CA LEU A 696 20.78 47.77 33.54
C LEU A 696 20.66 47.82 35.07
N SER A 697 21.71 48.25 35.77
CA SER A 697 21.65 48.49 37.21
C SER A 697 20.85 49.77 37.54
N PRO A 698 20.36 49.95 38.78
CA PRO A 698 19.71 51.20 39.20
C PRO A 698 20.61 52.45 39.03
N ALA A 699 21.93 52.29 39.18
CA ALA A 699 22.90 53.35 38.96
C ALA A 699 23.00 53.75 37.48
N ASP A 700 22.95 52.77 36.57
CA ASP A 700 22.93 53.01 35.13
C ASP A 700 21.66 53.75 34.71
N LEU A 701 20.50 53.35 35.24
CA LEU A 701 19.23 54.04 34.95
C LEU A 701 19.22 55.50 35.42
N ALA A 702 19.82 55.79 36.58
CA ALA A 702 19.94 57.17 37.08
C ALA A 702 20.86 58.01 36.17
N ARG A 703 21.96 57.42 35.68
CA ARG A 703 22.89 58.05 34.73
C ARG A 703 22.21 58.35 33.40
N LEU A 704 21.55 57.35 32.80
CA LEU A 704 20.86 57.52 31.52
C LEU A 704 19.74 58.57 31.58
N ARG A 705 19.00 58.65 32.69
CA ARG A 705 18.01 59.74 32.90
C ARG A 705 18.64 61.12 33.07
N ALA A 706 19.88 61.20 33.55
CA ALA A 706 20.62 62.47 33.55
C ALA A 706 21.01 62.85 32.11
N SER A 707 21.45 61.90 31.29
CA SER A 707 21.73 62.08 29.86
C SER A 707 20.49 62.54 29.09
N VAL A 708 19.33 61.89 29.29
CA VAL A 708 18.04 62.35 28.71
C VAL A 708 17.68 63.78 29.15
N ARG A 709 17.91 64.14 30.42
CA ARG A 709 17.65 65.50 30.93
C ARG A 709 18.59 66.54 30.33
N ARG A 710 19.85 66.20 30.02
CA ARG A 710 20.77 67.06 29.28
C ARG A 710 20.28 67.28 27.85
N VAL A 711 19.93 66.20 27.15
CA VAL A 711 19.35 66.27 25.80
C VAL A 711 18.10 67.15 25.77
N ALA A 712 17.21 67.04 26.77
CA ALA A 712 15.99 67.83 26.86
C ALA A 712 16.20 69.32 27.16
N ARG A 713 17.35 69.73 27.69
CA ARG A 713 17.69 71.14 28.00
C ARG A 713 18.47 71.84 26.89
N GLY A 714 18.92 71.10 25.88
CA GLY A 714 19.60 71.67 24.72
C GLY A 714 18.70 72.58 23.89
N THR A 715 19.31 73.42 23.07
CA THR A 715 18.58 74.37 22.22
C THR A 715 17.74 73.64 21.15
N PRO A 716 16.53 74.13 20.82
CA PRO A 716 15.73 73.58 19.73
C PRO A 716 16.48 73.68 18.40
N VAL A 717 16.38 72.66 17.56
CA VAL A 717 16.95 72.70 16.21
C VAL A 717 16.05 73.57 15.33
N ALA A 718 16.64 74.54 14.61
CA ALA A 718 15.87 75.48 13.80
C ALA A 718 15.09 74.75 12.68
N PRO A 719 13.90 75.24 12.27
CA PRO A 719 12.99 74.52 11.35
C PRO A 719 13.50 74.27 9.92
N GLY A 720 14.74 74.65 9.60
CA GLY A 720 15.37 74.56 8.27
C GLY A 720 16.30 73.37 8.05
N MET A 721 16.50 72.51 9.06
CA MET A 721 17.22 71.22 8.94
C MET A 721 16.24 70.06 9.13
N LYS A 722 15.20 70.01 8.29
CA LYS A 722 14.32 68.84 8.23
C LYS A 722 14.93 67.79 7.31
N THR A 723 14.85 66.54 7.75
CA THR A 723 15.14 65.29 7.04
C THR A 723 14.66 65.31 5.58
N PRO A 724 15.36 64.61 4.66
CA PRO A 724 14.87 64.40 3.29
C PRO A 724 13.57 63.60 3.23
#